data_AF-A0A533TKM8-F1
#
_entry.id   AF-A0A533TKM8-F1
#
_cell.length_a   1.000
_cell.length_b   1.000
_cell.length_c   1.000
_cell.angle_alpha   90.00
_cell.angle_beta   90.00
_cell.angle_gamma   90.00
#
_symmetry.space_group_name_H-M   'P 1'
#
loop_
_entity.id
_entity.type
_entity.pdbx_description
1 polymer ?
#
loop_
_entity_poly.entity_id
_entity_poly.type
_entity_poly.pdbx_seq_one_letter_code
_entity_poly.pdbx_strand_id
1 'polypeptide(L)'
;MKPLLELVDVHRTYRIGESTVNALRGVSLTIERGEFVAIMGFSGSGKSSLLHILGLLDNPDKGEYRILGNNVNTLSEDEQAGLRNNVAGFVFQQFHLLKRMTIVDNVRLPHIYSGLKGDFRHEAIERLKLVGLEKRMDHTPNQLSGGEQQRVAIARALIRDPLIIFADEPTGNLDTKNSGEIMKILKGLHDEGKTIIMVTHESEIAAWAGRVITMRDGEVLADERKGELVTPKATAQAIEFATHVAGNGALWRDGRFTGFIAQAVQSILANKMRSFLSVLGILVGVASVIAMMALGEGAKAAMQEDLKSMGSNMLSIRGGSAKIRGAAQGAGAVARFTFKDVEDIVLLRSLVKNASGVVNGGGRIVHGNKNWSSTVTGAGYEYGTMRAVMPTVGRWFTPEEIQTREKSAIIGVTVAKELFGSSNPLGKTIKINRINFKVIGIAPAKGFSGPQDEDDVVIIPVTTAMYRVLGKEYLSGIFVEVIESGKINQAKIAITELIRKKRRLKDDDDSFNIRDMTEIQKMLSSTTQTMSLLLGSIAAISLLVGGIGIMNIMLVSVTERTREIGLRKAIGARKNDIMMQFLVESVGMTISGGFIGVLTGIGISMILSIFAGWAVKTSLISVVLATAFSALTGIFFGLWPARKAAELKPVEALRYE
;
A
#
# COMPACT_ATOMS: atom_id res chain seq x y z
N MET A 1 -52.13 22.74 -16.75
CA MET A 1 -50.67 22.48 -16.64
C MET A 1 -50.48 21.39 -15.58
N LYS A 2 -49.42 20.58 -15.66
CA LYS A 2 -49.12 19.65 -14.54
C LYS A 2 -48.60 20.47 -13.37
N PRO A 3 -49.00 20.17 -12.12
CA PRO A 3 -48.49 20.87 -10.95
C PRO A 3 -46.98 20.66 -10.82
N LEU A 4 -46.30 21.63 -10.21
CA LEU A 4 -44.87 21.54 -9.99
C LEU A 4 -44.56 20.45 -8.95
N LEU A 5 -45.28 20.48 -7.82
CA LEU A 5 -45.19 19.50 -6.74
C LEU A 5 -46.58 18.95 -6.41
N GLU A 6 -46.68 17.65 -6.20
CA GLU A 6 -47.93 16.97 -5.83
C GLU A 6 -47.65 15.89 -4.77
N LEU A 7 -48.23 16.04 -3.58
CA LEU A 7 -48.25 15.06 -2.51
C LEU A 7 -49.65 14.43 -2.45
N VAL A 8 -49.72 13.11 -2.41
CA VAL A 8 -50.97 12.34 -2.29
C VAL A 8 -50.86 11.40 -1.10
N ASP A 9 -51.68 11.65 -0.07
CA ASP A 9 -51.78 10.87 1.17
C ASP A 9 -50.41 10.53 1.79
N VAL A 10 -49.56 11.55 1.98
CA VAL A 10 -48.19 11.36 2.46
C VAL A 10 -48.12 11.22 3.98
N HIS A 11 -47.52 10.12 4.44
CA HIS A 11 -47.26 9.85 5.86
C HIS A 11 -45.77 9.80 6.15
N ARG A 12 -45.38 10.27 7.34
CA ARG A 12 -44.00 10.17 7.83
C ARG A 12 -43.96 9.95 9.33
N THR A 13 -43.24 8.92 9.76
CA THR A 13 -43.04 8.51 11.14
C THR A 13 -41.55 8.48 11.46
N TYR A 14 -41.16 9.11 12.57
CA TYR A 14 -39.80 9.04 13.11
C TYR A 14 -39.79 8.13 14.35
N ARG A 15 -38.74 7.31 14.49
CA ARG A 15 -38.44 6.57 15.72
C ARG A 15 -37.42 7.34 16.53
N ILE A 16 -37.77 7.71 17.75
CA ILE A 16 -36.89 8.42 18.70
C ILE A 16 -36.82 7.58 19.98
N GLY A 17 -35.70 6.88 20.16
CA GLY A 17 -35.55 5.88 21.23
C GLY A 17 -36.60 4.78 21.09
N GLU A 18 -37.40 4.59 22.15
CA GLU A 18 -38.53 3.65 22.13
C GLU A 18 -39.85 4.26 21.63
N SER A 19 -39.90 5.58 21.40
CA SER A 19 -41.11 6.28 20.99
C SER A 19 -41.22 6.44 19.47
N THR A 20 -42.44 6.35 18.94
CA THR A 20 -42.77 6.63 17.53
C THR A 20 -43.55 7.93 17.40
N VAL A 21 -43.04 8.87 16.62
CA VAL A 21 -43.69 10.17 16.35
C VAL A 21 -44.17 10.20 14.91
N ASN A 22 -45.49 10.21 14.72
CA ASN A 22 -46.13 10.41 13.42
C ASN A 22 -46.10 11.91 13.08
N ALA A 23 -45.07 12.32 12.34
CA ALA A 23 -44.84 13.71 11.99
C ALA A 23 -45.74 14.22 10.85
N LEU A 24 -46.15 13.35 9.94
CA LEU A 24 -47.15 13.65 8.89
C LEU A 24 -48.19 12.53 8.84
N ARG A 25 -49.46 12.92 8.72
CA ARG A 25 -50.63 12.03 8.81
C ARG A 25 -51.52 12.21 7.58
N GLY A 26 -51.08 11.71 6.43
CA GLY A 26 -51.88 11.72 5.20
C GLY A 26 -51.99 13.08 4.54
N VAL A 27 -50.88 13.82 4.48
CA VAL A 27 -50.85 15.14 3.87
C VAL A 27 -50.98 15.03 2.35
N SER A 28 -52.02 15.66 1.80
CA SER A 28 -52.19 15.83 0.35
C SER A 28 -52.10 17.32 0.01
N LEU A 29 -51.22 17.67 -0.94
CA LEU A 29 -50.91 19.07 -1.26
C LEU A 29 -50.42 19.21 -2.69
N THR A 30 -50.92 20.21 -3.40
CA THR A 30 -50.49 20.56 -4.76
C THR A 30 -49.92 21.98 -4.77
N ILE A 31 -48.73 22.18 -5.34
CA ILE A 31 -48.07 23.49 -5.50
C ILE A 31 -47.81 23.74 -6.97
N GLU A 32 -48.30 24.88 -7.47
CA GLU A 32 -48.13 25.30 -8.86
C GLU A 32 -46.80 26.03 -9.07
N ARG A 33 -46.36 26.10 -10.34
CA ARG A 33 -45.13 26.80 -10.69
C ARG A 33 -45.27 28.30 -10.48
N GLY A 34 -44.28 28.91 -9.85
CA GLY A 34 -44.24 30.34 -9.56
C GLY A 34 -45.03 30.72 -8.30
N GLU A 35 -45.58 29.79 -7.53
CA GLU A 35 -46.21 30.13 -6.25
C GLU A 35 -45.19 30.57 -5.19
N PHE A 36 -45.57 31.54 -4.36
CA PHE A 36 -44.90 31.83 -3.08
C PHE A 36 -45.79 31.33 -1.95
N VAL A 37 -45.38 30.21 -1.34
CA VAL A 37 -46.10 29.49 -0.30
C VAL A 37 -45.40 29.64 1.05
N ALA A 38 -46.13 30.00 2.10
CA ALA A 38 -45.69 29.93 3.49
C ALA A 38 -46.40 28.77 4.21
N ILE A 39 -45.63 27.86 4.80
CA ILE A 39 -46.11 26.76 5.64
C ILE A 39 -45.93 27.19 7.11
N MET A 40 -47.05 27.41 7.79
CA MET A 40 -47.13 27.84 9.17
C MET A 40 -47.59 26.72 10.10
N GLY A 41 -47.21 26.80 11.37
CA GLY A 41 -47.70 25.90 12.40
C GLY A 41 -46.86 25.97 13.69
N PHE A 42 -47.45 25.53 14.79
CA PHE A 42 -46.76 25.44 16.08
C PHE A 42 -45.51 24.55 16.00
N SER A 43 -44.60 24.67 16.98
CA SER A 43 -43.49 23.73 17.09
C SER A 43 -44.02 22.29 17.21
N GLY A 44 -43.42 21.34 16.50
CA GLY A 44 -43.88 19.95 16.45
C GLY A 44 -45.07 19.65 15.52
N SER A 45 -45.63 20.64 14.82
CA SER A 45 -46.78 20.46 13.90
C SER A 45 -46.52 19.62 12.65
N GLY A 46 -45.25 19.29 12.35
CA GLY A 46 -44.84 18.58 11.14
C GLY A 46 -44.31 19.45 10.01
N LYS A 47 -44.31 20.79 10.15
CA LYS A 47 -43.89 21.75 9.11
C LYS A 47 -42.50 21.50 8.50
N SER A 48 -41.47 21.34 9.31
CA SER A 48 -40.12 21.06 8.80
C SER A 48 -40.01 19.65 8.20
N SER A 49 -40.77 18.68 8.72
CA SER A 49 -40.83 17.34 8.14
C SER A 49 -41.46 17.35 6.75
N LEU A 50 -42.52 18.15 6.55
CA LEU A 50 -43.13 18.37 5.25
C LEU A 50 -42.14 19.04 4.29
N LEU A 51 -41.44 20.09 4.74
CA LEU A 51 -40.42 20.76 3.93
C LEU A 51 -39.28 19.82 3.53
N HIS A 52 -38.82 18.95 4.45
CA HIS A 52 -37.77 17.98 4.15
C HIS A 52 -38.20 16.96 3.08
N ILE A 53 -39.45 16.51 3.10
CA ILE A 53 -39.98 15.59 2.07
C ILE A 53 -40.11 16.31 0.74
N LEU A 54 -40.72 17.50 0.73
CA LEU A 54 -40.79 18.34 -0.48
C LEU A 54 -39.40 18.60 -1.05
N GLY A 55 -38.42 18.79 -0.18
CA GLY A 55 -37.04 18.99 -0.52
C GLY A 55 -36.25 17.74 -0.95
N LEU A 56 -36.82 16.53 -0.94
CA LEU A 56 -36.09 15.26 -1.13
C LEU A 56 -34.90 15.10 -0.16
N LEU A 57 -34.99 15.71 1.03
CA LEU A 57 -34.04 15.50 2.13
C LEU A 57 -34.44 14.29 2.97
N ASP A 58 -35.73 13.93 2.91
CA ASP A 58 -36.30 12.73 3.51
C ASP A 58 -37.31 12.07 2.57
N ASN A 59 -37.61 10.80 2.81
CA ASN A 59 -38.60 10.03 2.05
C ASN A 59 -39.85 9.76 2.89
N PRO A 60 -41.05 9.79 2.30
CA PRO A 60 -42.27 9.42 3.00
C PRO A 60 -42.32 7.90 3.22
N ASP A 61 -43.02 7.47 4.28
CA ASP A 61 -43.23 6.04 4.57
C ASP A 61 -44.40 5.45 3.77
N LYS A 62 -45.40 6.30 3.45
CA LYS A 62 -46.57 5.98 2.63
C LYS A 62 -46.99 7.21 1.81
N GLY A 63 -47.79 6.97 0.79
CA GLY A 63 -48.28 7.99 -0.14
C GLY A 63 -47.38 8.15 -1.36
N GLU A 64 -47.77 9.07 -2.24
CA GLU A 64 -47.02 9.41 -3.45
C GLU A 64 -46.56 10.86 -3.40
N TYR A 65 -45.30 11.08 -3.74
CA TYR A 65 -44.74 12.39 -4.01
C TYR A 65 -44.32 12.46 -5.47
N ARG A 66 -44.81 13.47 -6.19
CA ARG A 66 -44.51 13.70 -7.60
C ARG A 66 -43.93 15.11 -7.81
N ILE A 67 -42.90 15.19 -8.64
CA ILE A 67 -42.29 16.44 -9.11
C ILE A 67 -42.44 16.51 -10.63
N LEU A 68 -43.04 17.59 -11.15
CA LEU A 68 -43.38 17.74 -12.57
C LEU A 68 -44.19 16.55 -13.13
N GLY A 69 -45.02 15.94 -12.27
CA GLY A 69 -45.83 14.75 -12.58
C GLY A 69 -45.08 13.41 -12.60
N ASN A 70 -43.81 13.36 -12.18
CA ASN A 70 -43.05 12.11 -12.06
C ASN A 70 -42.95 11.69 -10.60
N ASN A 71 -43.27 10.45 -10.28
CA ASN A 71 -43.17 9.92 -8.92
C ASN A 71 -41.68 9.80 -8.52
N VAL A 72 -41.31 10.46 -7.41
CA VAL A 72 -39.92 10.51 -6.92
C VAL A 72 -39.63 9.45 -5.86
N ASN A 73 -40.65 8.75 -5.35
CA ASN A 73 -40.49 7.66 -4.38
C ASN A 73 -39.76 6.45 -4.95
N THR A 74 -39.82 6.25 -6.28
CA THR A 74 -39.16 5.13 -6.98
C THR A 74 -37.71 5.42 -7.34
N LEU A 75 -37.24 6.65 -7.16
CA LEU A 75 -35.87 7.04 -7.48
C LEU A 75 -34.90 6.55 -6.40
N SER A 76 -33.70 6.17 -6.82
CA SER A 76 -32.58 5.91 -5.91
C SER A 76 -32.11 7.19 -5.22
N GLU A 77 -31.42 7.08 -4.08
CA GLU A 77 -30.89 8.26 -3.36
C GLU A 77 -29.96 9.14 -4.23
N ASP A 78 -29.19 8.53 -5.13
CA ASP A 78 -28.28 9.27 -6.00
C ASP A 78 -29.03 10.02 -7.12
N GLU A 79 -30.15 9.48 -7.61
CA GLU A 79 -31.06 10.14 -8.53
C GLU A 79 -31.82 11.28 -7.84
N GLN A 80 -32.30 11.06 -6.62
CA GLN A 80 -32.90 12.12 -5.79
C GLN A 80 -31.89 13.23 -5.50
N ALA A 81 -30.61 12.91 -5.26
CA ALA A 81 -29.56 13.89 -5.07
C ALA A 81 -29.27 14.71 -6.32
N GLY A 82 -29.24 14.07 -7.49
CA GLY A 82 -29.16 14.76 -8.78
C GLY A 82 -30.34 15.71 -9.00
N LEU A 83 -31.55 15.23 -8.72
CA LEU A 83 -32.77 16.02 -8.86
C LEU A 83 -32.76 17.23 -7.90
N ARG A 84 -32.36 17.06 -6.64
CA ARG A 84 -32.17 18.18 -5.70
C ARG A 84 -31.18 19.21 -6.24
N ASN A 85 -30.01 18.77 -6.70
CA ASN A 85 -28.96 19.68 -7.16
C ASN A 85 -29.41 20.56 -8.34
N ASN A 86 -30.35 20.08 -9.15
CA ASN A 86 -30.78 20.74 -10.38
C ASN A 86 -32.09 21.53 -10.22
N VAL A 87 -32.99 21.08 -9.36
CA VAL A 87 -34.36 21.62 -9.27
C VAL A 87 -34.55 22.46 -8.01
N ALA A 88 -33.79 22.22 -6.95
CA ALA A 88 -34.02 22.79 -5.63
C ALA A 88 -32.83 23.59 -5.09
N GLY A 89 -33.11 24.78 -4.54
CA GLY A 89 -32.19 25.54 -3.70
C GLY A 89 -32.66 25.52 -2.25
N PHE A 90 -31.74 25.32 -1.30
CA PHE A 90 -32.06 25.30 0.14
C PHE A 90 -31.45 26.47 0.89
N VAL A 91 -32.30 27.15 1.66
CA VAL A 91 -31.94 28.16 2.64
C VAL A 91 -32.33 27.63 4.02
N PHE A 92 -31.35 27.40 4.89
CA PHE A 92 -31.56 26.82 6.22
C PHE A 92 -31.52 27.91 7.30
N GLN A 93 -32.25 27.70 8.39
CA GLN A 93 -32.25 28.58 9.57
C GLN A 93 -30.85 28.80 10.18
N GLN A 94 -30.05 27.74 10.31
CA GLN A 94 -28.68 27.80 10.86
C GLN A 94 -27.61 28.14 9.80
N PHE A 95 -28.01 28.59 8.60
CA PHE A 95 -27.17 28.93 7.44
C PHE A 95 -26.38 27.75 6.82
N HIS A 96 -25.85 26.87 7.68
CA HIS A 96 -25.02 25.70 7.38
C HIS A 96 -23.93 26.02 6.36
N LEU A 97 -23.02 26.94 6.69
CA LEU A 97 -21.85 27.22 5.86
C LEU A 97 -20.66 26.38 6.34
N LEU A 98 -19.84 25.90 5.40
CA LEU A 98 -18.59 25.18 5.70
C LEU A 98 -17.55 26.18 6.22
N LYS A 99 -17.32 26.15 7.53
CA LYS A 99 -16.49 27.13 8.27
C LYS A 99 -15.05 27.24 7.77
N ARG A 100 -14.51 26.18 7.17
CA ARG A 100 -13.13 26.09 6.67
C ARG A 100 -12.97 26.49 5.20
N MET A 101 -14.05 26.91 4.53
CA MET A 101 -14.05 27.32 3.13
C MET A 101 -14.33 28.83 3.01
N THR A 102 -13.85 29.45 1.94
CA THR A 102 -14.18 30.85 1.64
C THR A 102 -15.66 31.01 1.29
N ILE A 103 -16.18 32.23 1.29
CA ILE A 103 -17.58 32.51 0.92
C ILE A 103 -17.86 32.11 -0.53
N VAL A 104 -16.99 32.48 -1.46
CA VAL A 104 -17.11 32.07 -2.87
C VAL A 104 -17.06 30.55 -3.02
N ASP A 105 -16.24 29.87 -2.22
CA ASP A 105 -16.17 28.42 -2.22
C ASP A 105 -17.42 27.76 -1.64
N ASN A 106 -18.06 28.38 -0.64
CA ASN A 106 -19.34 27.91 -0.11
C ASN A 106 -20.46 28.03 -1.15
N VAL A 107 -20.47 29.13 -1.90
CA VAL A 107 -21.47 29.38 -2.94
C VAL A 107 -21.28 28.44 -4.13
N ARG A 108 -20.04 28.08 -4.50
CA ARG A 108 -19.78 27.13 -5.61
C ARG A 108 -20.07 25.66 -5.31
N LEU A 109 -20.27 25.28 -4.03
CA LEU A 109 -20.41 23.88 -3.62
C LEU A 109 -21.41 23.06 -4.46
N PRO A 110 -22.63 23.55 -4.78
CA PRO A 110 -23.58 22.77 -5.57
C PRO A 110 -23.04 22.37 -6.95
N HIS A 111 -22.22 23.21 -7.60
CA HIS A 111 -21.63 22.88 -8.90
C HIS A 111 -20.59 21.77 -8.83
N ILE A 112 -19.88 21.62 -7.70
CA ILE A 112 -18.92 20.51 -7.50
C ILE A 112 -19.63 19.15 -7.61
N TYR A 113 -20.88 19.07 -7.16
CA TYR A 113 -21.70 17.85 -7.18
C TYR A 113 -22.53 17.67 -8.46
N SER A 114 -22.60 18.69 -9.31
CA SER A 114 -23.32 18.63 -10.59
C SER A 114 -22.64 17.73 -11.64
N GLY A 115 -21.36 17.44 -11.46
CA GLY A 115 -20.54 16.69 -12.42
C GLY A 115 -20.04 17.50 -13.62
N LEU A 116 -20.39 18.78 -13.71
CA LEU A 116 -19.86 19.68 -14.74
C LEU A 116 -18.39 20.01 -14.50
N LYS A 117 -17.62 20.21 -15.58
CA LYS A 117 -16.22 20.66 -15.52
C LYS A 117 -16.16 22.20 -15.54
N GLY A 118 -15.52 22.80 -14.54
CA GLY A 118 -15.33 24.26 -14.45
C GLY A 118 -14.97 24.68 -13.03
N ASP A 119 -14.35 25.86 -12.86
CA ASP A 119 -14.08 26.44 -11.53
C ASP A 119 -15.34 27.11 -10.94
N PHE A 120 -16.28 27.54 -11.79
CA PHE A 120 -17.56 28.21 -11.43
C PHE A 120 -17.41 29.40 -10.47
N ARG A 121 -16.18 29.88 -10.24
CA ARG A 121 -15.87 30.97 -9.33
C ARG A 121 -16.50 32.28 -9.80
N HIS A 122 -16.48 32.54 -11.10
CA HIS A 122 -17.12 33.73 -11.68
C HIS A 122 -18.64 33.73 -11.46
N GLU A 123 -19.32 32.61 -11.73
CA GLU A 123 -20.76 32.48 -11.45
C GLU A 123 -21.07 32.65 -9.96
N ALA A 124 -20.25 32.09 -9.08
CA ALA A 124 -20.42 32.27 -7.64
C ALA A 124 -20.28 33.75 -7.22
N ILE A 125 -19.36 34.50 -7.84
CA ILE A 125 -19.22 35.95 -7.63
C ILE A 125 -20.46 36.71 -8.13
N GLU A 126 -21.00 36.36 -9.30
CA GLU A 126 -22.23 36.97 -9.81
C GLU A 126 -23.42 36.73 -8.88
N ARG A 127 -23.56 35.52 -8.31
CA ARG A 127 -24.59 35.26 -7.29
C ARG A 127 -24.34 36.03 -5.99
N LEU A 128 -23.09 36.22 -5.60
CA LEU A 128 -22.75 37.06 -4.44
C LEU A 128 -23.05 38.54 -4.69
N LYS A 129 -22.92 39.04 -5.92
CA LYS A 129 -23.33 40.41 -6.29
C LYS A 129 -24.82 40.62 -6.12
N LEU A 130 -25.66 39.66 -6.53
CA LEU A 130 -27.12 39.74 -6.38
C LEU A 130 -27.57 39.90 -4.93
N VAL A 131 -26.79 39.38 -3.98
CA VAL A 131 -27.06 39.50 -2.53
C VAL A 131 -26.18 40.56 -1.85
N GLY A 132 -25.47 41.40 -2.60
CA GLY A 132 -24.67 42.51 -2.07
C GLY A 132 -23.40 42.12 -1.32
N LEU A 133 -22.82 40.94 -1.58
CA LEU A 133 -21.66 40.38 -0.87
C LEU A 133 -20.40 40.22 -1.71
N GLU A 134 -20.31 40.88 -2.86
CA GLU A 134 -19.13 40.82 -3.75
C GLU A 134 -17.81 41.09 -3.00
N LYS A 135 -17.75 42.16 -2.20
CA LYS A 135 -16.54 42.55 -1.44
C LYS A 135 -16.15 41.57 -0.33
N ARG A 136 -16.99 40.58 -0.04
CA ARG A 136 -16.77 39.58 1.03
C ARG A 136 -16.38 38.20 0.50
N MET A 137 -16.18 38.05 -0.82
CA MET A 137 -16.00 36.74 -1.48
C MET A 137 -14.89 35.84 -0.89
N ASP A 138 -13.76 36.41 -0.46
CA ASP A 138 -12.62 35.65 0.08
C ASP A 138 -12.63 35.49 1.61
N HIS A 139 -13.65 36.04 2.29
CA HIS A 139 -13.80 35.84 3.74
C HIS A 139 -14.21 34.40 4.04
N THR A 140 -14.15 34.02 5.32
CA THR A 140 -14.72 32.78 5.86
C THR A 140 -16.01 33.07 6.62
N PRO A 141 -16.91 32.10 6.83
CA PRO A 141 -18.18 32.32 7.52
C PRO A 141 -18.06 32.99 8.89
N ASN A 142 -16.99 32.69 9.65
CA ASN A 142 -16.74 33.27 10.97
C ASN A 142 -16.46 34.79 10.94
N GLN A 143 -16.24 35.37 9.76
CA GLN A 143 -15.98 36.80 9.57
C GLN A 143 -17.22 37.58 9.09
N LEU A 144 -18.38 36.92 9.02
CA LEU A 144 -19.65 37.50 8.57
C LEU A 144 -20.68 37.57 9.71
N SER A 145 -21.51 38.61 9.68
CA SER A 145 -22.72 38.69 10.50
C SER A 145 -23.76 37.64 10.10
N GLY A 146 -24.73 37.33 10.97
CA GLY A 146 -25.78 36.35 10.68
C GLY A 146 -26.59 36.67 9.41
N GLY A 147 -26.94 37.95 9.21
CA GLY A 147 -27.63 38.40 8.00
C GLY A 147 -26.79 38.23 6.74
N GLU A 148 -25.49 38.53 6.80
CA GLU A 148 -24.57 38.26 5.69
C GLU A 148 -24.43 36.76 5.43
N GLN A 149 -24.31 35.92 6.45
CA GLN A 149 -24.25 34.46 6.29
C GLN A 149 -25.53 33.91 5.64
N GLN A 150 -26.69 34.46 5.98
CA GLN A 150 -27.94 34.04 5.34
C GLN A 150 -28.01 34.45 3.87
N ARG A 151 -27.53 35.66 3.54
CA ARG A 151 -27.37 36.09 2.14
C ARG A 151 -26.42 35.19 1.36
N VAL A 152 -25.34 34.70 1.97
CA VAL A 152 -24.47 33.67 1.36
C VAL A 152 -25.23 32.37 1.12
N ALA A 153 -26.05 31.92 2.07
CA ALA A 153 -26.87 30.72 1.90
C ALA A 153 -27.87 30.86 0.74
N ILE A 154 -28.46 32.05 0.56
CA ILE A 154 -29.31 32.38 -0.60
C ILE A 154 -28.49 32.35 -1.90
N ALA A 155 -27.34 33.01 -1.95
CA ALA A 155 -26.48 32.99 -3.14
C ALA A 155 -26.08 31.55 -3.53
N ARG A 156 -25.76 30.70 -2.54
CA ARG A 156 -25.51 29.26 -2.74
C ARG A 156 -26.72 28.54 -3.29
N ALA A 157 -27.92 28.79 -2.76
CA ALA A 157 -29.15 28.19 -3.24
C ALA A 157 -29.43 28.55 -4.71
N LEU A 158 -29.02 29.75 -5.15
CA LEU A 158 -29.29 30.26 -6.50
C LEU A 158 -28.30 29.85 -7.58
N ILE A 159 -27.14 29.28 -7.22
CA ILE A 159 -26.05 29.13 -8.21
C ILE A 159 -26.41 28.19 -9.36
N ARG A 160 -27.20 27.15 -9.10
CA ARG A 160 -27.70 26.21 -10.12
C ARG A 160 -28.94 26.69 -10.86
N ASP A 161 -29.34 27.94 -10.63
CA ASP A 161 -30.58 28.53 -11.14
C ASP A 161 -31.82 27.66 -10.87
N PRO A 162 -32.08 27.25 -9.61
CA PRO A 162 -33.10 26.26 -9.29
C PRO A 162 -34.50 26.74 -9.68
N LEU A 163 -35.43 25.80 -9.80
CA LEU A 163 -36.84 26.10 -10.04
C LEU A 163 -37.58 26.43 -8.75
N ILE A 164 -37.17 25.78 -7.66
CA ILE A 164 -37.81 25.87 -6.35
C ILE A 164 -36.78 26.31 -5.33
N ILE A 165 -37.14 27.27 -4.49
CA ILE A 165 -36.36 27.66 -3.31
C ILE A 165 -37.12 27.21 -2.07
N PHE A 166 -36.53 26.28 -1.33
CA PHE A 166 -36.99 25.86 -0.01
C PHE A 166 -36.30 26.69 1.05
N ALA A 167 -37.07 27.35 1.90
CA ALA A 167 -36.57 28.20 2.96
C ALA A 167 -37.10 27.73 4.33
N ASP A 168 -36.24 27.11 5.14
CA ASP A 168 -36.60 26.67 6.50
C ASP A 168 -36.27 27.78 7.49
N GLU A 169 -37.30 28.48 7.98
CA GLU A 169 -37.19 29.62 8.90
C GLU A 169 -36.07 30.61 8.51
N PRO A 170 -36.12 31.20 7.29
CA PRO A 170 -35.00 31.97 6.73
C PRO A 170 -34.66 33.24 7.53
N THR A 171 -35.54 33.69 8.42
CA THR A 171 -35.40 34.90 9.22
C THR A 171 -35.27 34.63 10.72
N GLY A 172 -35.43 33.37 11.19
CA GLY A 172 -35.62 33.07 12.62
C GLY A 172 -34.43 33.38 13.54
N ASN A 173 -33.24 33.62 12.98
CA ASN A 173 -32.01 33.98 13.70
C ASN A 173 -31.55 35.43 13.43
N LEU A 174 -32.40 36.28 12.85
CA LEU A 174 -32.05 37.61 12.36
C LEU A 174 -32.86 38.70 13.06
N ASP A 175 -32.28 39.90 13.15
CA ASP A 175 -33.03 41.09 13.55
C ASP A 175 -34.05 41.51 12.48
N THR A 176 -35.06 42.29 12.86
CA THR A 176 -36.17 42.71 11.99
C THR A 176 -35.70 43.41 10.70
N LYS A 177 -34.60 44.17 10.76
CA LYS A 177 -34.07 44.88 9.58
C LYS A 177 -33.48 43.88 8.58
N ASN A 178 -32.61 42.99 9.04
CA ASN A 178 -32.02 41.94 8.23
C ASN A 178 -33.09 40.97 7.71
N SER A 179 -34.07 40.60 8.54
CA SER A 179 -35.23 39.79 8.12
C SER A 179 -35.99 40.43 6.95
N GLY A 180 -36.25 41.74 7.02
CA GLY A 180 -36.87 42.49 5.93
C GLY A 180 -36.03 42.51 4.64
N GLU A 181 -34.70 42.62 4.74
CA GLU A 181 -33.80 42.53 3.57
C GLU A 181 -33.85 41.14 2.92
N ILE A 182 -33.82 40.07 3.71
CA ILE A 182 -33.93 38.68 3.22
C ILE A 182 -35.27 38.46 2.51
N MET A 183 -36.38 38.92 3.11
CA MET A 183 -37.71 38.78 2.50
C MET A 183 -37.85 39.56 1.19
N LYS A 184 -37.22 40.74 1.07
CA LYS A 184 -37.16 41.48 -0.20
C LYS A 184 -36.42 40.71 -1.29
N ILE A 185 -35.31 40.04 -0.95
CA ILE A 185 -34.57 39.21 -1.90
C ILE A 185 -35.45 38.03 -2.37
N LEU A 186 -36.07 37.31 -1.44
CA LEU A 186 -36.98 36.21 -1.78
C LEU A 186 -38.15 36.69 -2.64
N LYS A 187 -38.78 37.82 -2.27
CA LYS A 187 -39.88 38.39 -3.06
C LYS A 187 -39.44 38.75 -4.48
N GLY A 188 -38.27 39.37 -4.64
CA GLY A 188 -37.70 39.66 -5.97
C GLY A 188 -37.48 38.42 -6.83
N LEU A 189 -36.96 37.33 -6.24
CA LEU A 189 -36.78 36.05 -6.94
C LEU A 189 -38.11 35.41 -7.35
N HIS A 190 -39.14 35.52 -6.52
CA HIS A 190 -40.48 35.08 -6.88
C HIS A 190 -41.08 35.94 -8.00
N ASP A 191 -40.86 37.24 -7.99
CA ASP A 191 -41.29 38.15 -9.06
C ASP A 191 -40.57 37.86 -10.39
N GLU A 192 -39.37 37.28 -10.35
CA GLU A 192 -38.65 36.71 -11.51
C GLU A 192 -39.20 35.35 -11.99
N GLY A 193 -40.17 34.77 -11.28
CA GLY A 193 -40.87 33.54 -11.65
C GLY A 193 -40.38 32.27 -10.94
N LYS A 194 -39.55 32.37 -9.90
CA LYS A 194 -39.15 31.22 -9.07
C LYS A 194 -40.30 30.81 -8.14
N THR A 195 -40.44 29.50 -7.90
CA THR A 195 -41.35 29.00 -6.86
C THR A 195 -40.63 29.08 -5.52
N ILE A 196 -41.29 29.62 -4.49
CA ILE A 196 -40.72 29.73 -3.14
C ILE A 196 -41.63 29.02 -2.16
N ILE A 197 -41.05 28.12 -1.36
CA ILE A 197 -41.75 27.40 -0.29
C ILE A 197 -40.98 27.66 0.99
N MET A 198 -41.60 28.41 1.88
CA MET A 198 -41.00 28.86 3.13
C MET A 198 -41.73 28.26 4.33
N VAL A 199 -40.99 27.74 5.30
CA VAL A 199 -41.53 27.41 6.63
C VAL A 199 -41.27 28.59 7.56
N THR A 200 -42.28 29.00 8.31
CA THR A 200 -42.14 30.01 9.36
C THR A 200 -43.19 29.81 10.45
N HIS A 201 -42.92 30.29 11.66
CA HIS A 201 -43.92 30.40 12.72
C HIS A 201 -44.37 31.85 12.96
N GLU A 202 -43.78 32.82 12.24
CA GLU A 202 -44.08 34.24 12.35
C GLU A 202 -45.12 34.67 11.31
N SER A 203 -46.26 35.18 11.79
CA SER A 203 -47.36 35.63 10.91
C SER A 203 -46.96 36.80 10.01
N GLU A 204 -46.13 37.72 10.50
CA GLU A 204 -45.60 38.86 9.73
C GLU A 204 -44.74 38.40 8.55
N ILE A 205 -43.95 37.35 8.74
CA ILE A 205 -43.11 36.76 7.69
C ILE A 205 -43.96 35.98 6.69
N ALA A 206 -44.95 35.22 7.16
CA ALA A 206 -45.89 34.50 6.29
C ALA A 206 -46.75 35.44 5.43
N ALA A 207 -47.00 36.67 5.89
CA ALA A 207 -47.77 37.67 5.15
C ALA A 207 -47.13 38.10 3.82
N TRP A 208 -45.84 37.82 3.61
CA TRP A 208 -45.15 38.05 2.33
C TRP A 208 -45.53 37.05 1.24
N ALA A 209 -46.07 35.88 1.63
CA ALA A 209 -46.45 34.82 0.70
C ALA A 209 -47.87 35.05 0.15
N GLY A 210 -48.07 34.67 -1.11
CA GLY A 210 -49.38 34.70 -1.76
C GLY A 210 -50.28 33.53 -1.34
N ARG A 211 -49.73 32.50 -0.71
CA ARG A 211 -50.47 31.34 -0.19
C ARG A 211 -49.92 30.96 1.19
N VAL A 212 -50.81 30.74 2.15
CA VAL A 212 -50.47 30.36 3.52
C VAL A 212 -51.14 29.04 3.87
N ILE A 213 -50.33 28.02 4.14
CA ILE A 213 -50.76 26.69 4.56
C ILE A 213 -50.52 26.57 6.06
N THR A 214 -51.55 26.31 6.84
CA THR A 214 -51.45 26.12 8.28
C THR A 214 -51.49 24.64 8.62
N MET A 215 -50.46 24.16 9.31
CA MET A 215 -50.32 22.78 9.78
C MET A 215 -50.58 22.66 11.28
N ARG A 216 -51.19 21.53 11.66
CA ARG A 216 -51.40 21.14 13.05
C ARG A 216 -51.35 19.63 13.18
N ASP A 217 -50.62 19.14 14.18
CA ASP A 217 -50.56 17.71 14.55
C ASP A 217 -50.26 16.74 13.38
N GLY A 218 -49.49 17.18 12.38
CA GLY A 218 -49.11 16.40 11.20
C GLY A 218 -50.09 16.46 10.04
N GLU A 219 -51.13 17.29 10.12
CA GLU A 219 -52.17 17.49 9.11
C GLU A 219 -52.21 18.95 8.62
N VAL A 220 -52.78 19.16 7.43
CA VAL A 220 -53.05 20.50 6.89
C VAL A 220 -54.41 20.96 7.39
N LEU A 221 -54.43 22.00 8.22
CA LEU A 221 -55.64 22.55 8.84
C LEU A 221 -56.32 23.59 7.94
N ALA A 222 -55.53 24.44 7.30
CA ALA A 222 -56.02 25.51 6.42
C ALA A 222 -55.05 25.75 5.26
N ASP A 223 -55.59 26.19 4.12
CA ASP A 223 -54.83 26.56 2.93
C ASP A 223 -55.48 27.82 2.30
N GLU A 224 -54.91 28.98 2.61
CA GLU A 224 -55.45 30.28 2.24
C GLU A 224 -54.64 30.91 1.10
N ARG A 225 -55.32 31.34 0.03
CA ARG A 225 -54.69 32.04 -1.10
C ARG A 225 -55.08 33.51 -1.11
N LYS A 226 -54.10 34.40 -1.22
CA LYS A 226 -54.27 35.85 -1.34
C LYS A 226 -53.99 36.28 -2.78
N GLY A 227 -55.04 36.72 -3.48
CA GLY A 227 -54.98 37.25 -4.85
C GLY A 227 -55.14 36.19 -5.95
N GLU A 228 -55.26 36.65 -7.20
CA GLU A 228 -55.27 35.77 -8.38
C GLU A 228 -53.86 35.22 -8.66
N LEU A 229 -53.79 33.97 -9.11
CA LEU A 229 -52.56 33.33 -9.57
C LEU A 229 -51.94 34.16 -10.70
N VAL A 230 -50.86 34.89 -10.41
CA VAL A 230 -50.05 35.53 -11.44
C VAL A 230 -49.44 34.41 -12.27
N THR A 231 -49.97 34.23 -13.49
CA THR A 231 -49.43 33.23 -14.41
C THR A 231 -48.02 33.66 -14.75
N PRO A 232 -46.98 32.87 -14.43
CA PRO A 232 -45.61 33.28 -14.68
C PRO A 232 -45.44 33.58 -16.18
N LYS A 233 -44.75 34.68 -16.52
CA LYS A 233 -44.31 34.92 -17.90
C LYS A 233 -43.53 33.68 -18.35
N ALA A 234 -44.07 32.96 -19.33
CA ALA A 234 -43.58 31.66 -19.73
C ALA A 234 -42.11 31.72 -20.15
N THR A 235 -41.18 31.35 -19.26
CA THR A 235 -39.87 30.85 -19.67
C THR A 235 -40.09 29.43 -20.18
N ALA A 236 -40.42 29.36 -21.46
CA ALA A 236 -40.54 28.15 -22.25
C ALA A 236 -39.14 27.54 -22.46
N GLN A 237 -38.63 26.85 -21.47
CA GLN A 237 -37.78 25.69 -21.72
C GLN A 237 -38.47 24.50 -21.07
N ALA A 238 -38.82 23.52 -21.90
CA ALA A 238 -39.34 22.24 -21.45
C ALA A 238 -38.25 21.61 -20.57
N ILE A 239 -38.49 21.65 -19.26
CA ILE A 239 -37.60 21.05 -18.28
C ILE A 239 -37.79 19.55 -18.42
N GLU A 240 -36.97 18.91 -19.24
CA GLU A 240 -36.97 17.46 -19.31
C GLU A 240 -36.49 16.91 -17.96
N PHE A 241 -37.42 16.31 -17.21
CA PHE A 241 -37.12 15.64 -15.95
C PHE A 241 -35.93 14.67 -16.09
N ALA A 242 -35.79 14.03 -17.25
CA ALA A 242 -34.69 13.12 -17.58
C ALA A 242 -33.30 13.80 -17.57
N THR A 243 -33.16 15.04 -18.04
CA THR A 243 -31.87 15.77 -17.99
C THR A 243 -31.49 16.19 -16.57
N HIS A 244 -32.46 16.25 -15.65
CA HIS A 244 -32.27 16.64 -14.25
C HIS A 244 -32.00 15.44 -13.33
N VAL A 245 -32.34 14.22 -13.76
CA VAL A 245 -31.97 12.96 -13.10
C VAL A 245 -30.63 12.42 -13.63
N ALA A 246 -30.33 12.66 -14.91
CA ALA A 246 -29.16 12.11 -15.58
C ALA A 246 -27.85 12.72 -15.06
N GLY A 247 -27.15 11.94 -14.24
CA GLY A 247 -25.74 12.17 -13.97
C GLY A 247 -24.94 10.92 -13.64
N ASN A 248 -25.38 9.73 -14.10
CA ASN A 248 -24.61 8.48 -14.07
C ASN A 248 -23.37 8.50 -15.00
N GLY A 249 -22.73 9.65 -15.17
CA GLY A 249 -21.43 9.75 -15.80
C GLY A 249 -20.39 8.99 -14.97
N ALA A 250 -19.58 8.17 -15.64
CA ALA A 250 -18.50 7.43 -15.00
C ALA A 250 -17.59 8.37 -14.20
N LEU A 251 -17.41 8.06 -12.91
CA LEU A 251 -16.58 8.75 -11.92
C LEU A 251 -15.19 9.18 -12.43
N TRP A 252 -14.66 8.49 -13.43
CA TRP A 252 -13.33 8.71 -14.03
C TRP A 252 -13.30 9.73 -15.18
N ARG A 253 -14.45 10.10 -15.78
CA ARG A 253 -14.51 11.05 -16.92
C ARG A 253 -14.66 12.51 -16.51
N ASP A 254 -15.08 12.77 -15.28
CA ASP A 254 -15.43 14.12 -14.80
C ASP A 254 -14.32 14.71 -13.91
N GLY A 255 -14.10 16.03 -13.98
CA GLY A 255 -13.08 16.75 -13.17
C GLY A 255 -13.36 16.76 -11.65
N ARG A 256 -14.22 15.87 -11.16
CA ARG A 256 -14.58 15.70 -9.75
C ARG A 256 -13.43 15.11 -8.95
N PHE A 257 -12.66 14.19 -9.54
CA PHE A 257 -11.54 13.53 -8.87
C PHE A 257 -10.43 14.50 -8.44
N THR A 258 -10.10 15.47 -9.30
CA THR A 258 -9.12 16.52 -8.97
C THR A 258 -9.60 17.40 -7.82
N GLY A 259 -10.91 17.67 -7.73
CA GLY A 259 -11.52 18.37 -6.60
C GLY A 259 -11.40 17.58 -5.29
N PHE A 260 -11.66 16.26 -5.32
CA PHE A 260 -11.50 15.40 -4.15
C PHE A 260 -10.04 15.32 -3.66
N ILE A 261 -9.06 15.27 -4.57
CA ILE A 261 -7.64 15.32 -4.21
C ILE A 261 -7.30 16.64 -3.51
N ALA A 262 -7.66 17.79 -4.11
CA ALA A 262 -7.38 19.09 -3.53
C ALA A 262 -8.00 19.22 -2.12
N GLN A 263 -9.22 18.72 -1.97
CA GLN A 263 -9.92 18.72 -0.69
C GLN A 263 -9.28 17.77 0.34
N ALA A 264 -8.82 16.59 -0.07
CA ALA A 264 -8.11 15.64 0.78
C ALA A 264 -6.81 16.27 1.31
N VAL A 265 -6.02 16.91 0.45
CA VAL A 265 -4.79 17.60 0.83
C VAL A 265 -5.08 18.70 1.86
N GLN A 266 -6.10 19.54 1.63
CA GLN A 266 -6.50 20.57 2.59
C GLN A 266 -6.95 19.97 3.94
N SER A 267 -7.68 18.85 3.92
CA SER A 267 -8.12 18.16 5.14
C SER A 267 -6.93 17.64 5.96
N ILE A 268 -5.97 16.99 5.28
CA ILE A 268 -4.73 16.46 5.90
C ILE A 268 -3.91 17.60 6.52
N LEU A 269 -3.77 18.73 5.83
CA LEU A 269 -3.02 19.90 6.30
C LEU A 269 -3.72 20.63 7.45
N ALA A 270 -5.05 20.61 7.49
CA ALA A 270 -5.84 21.29 8.51
C ALA A 270 -5.68 20.66 9.90
N ASN A 271 -5.44 19.35 9.99
CA ASN A 271 -5.31 18.61 11.25
C ASN A 271 -3.94 17.93 11.39
N LYS A 272 -2.87 18.73 11.45
CA LYS A 272 -1.46 18.27 11.43
C LYS A 272 -1.15 17.16 12.44
N MET A 273 -1.58 17.28 13.69
CA MET A 273 -1.29 16.29 14.74
C MET A 273 -1.93 14.93 14.44
N ARG A 274 -3.20 14.95 14.04
CA ARG A 274 -3.96 13.75 13.67
C ARG A 274 -3.37 13.07 12.45
N SER A 275 -3.08 13.85 11.41
CA SER A 275 -2.45 13.37 10.18
C SER A 275 -1.09 12.76 10.47
N PHE A 276 -0.28 13.41 11.31
CA PHE A 276 1.03 12.90 11.73
C PHE A 276 0.92 11.56 12.46
N LEU A 277 0.05 11.45 13.47
CA LEU A 277 -0.15 10.19 14.22
C LEU A 277 -0.66 9.05 13.33
N SER A 278 -1.53 9.36 12.37
CA SER A 278 -2.06 8.39 11.39
C SER A 278 -0.95 7.89 10.45
N VAL A 279 -0.14 8.82 9.95
CA VAL A 279 0.97 8.55 9.05
C VAL A 279 2.08 7.76 9.74
N LEU A 280 2.32 8.02 11.03
CA LEU A 280 3.41 7.39 11.79
C LEU A 280 3.32 5.85 11.81
N GLY A 281 2.12 5.29 12.01
CA GLY A 281 1.94 3.84 12.01
C GLY A 281 2.29 3.18 10.67
N ILE A 282 1.84 3.79 9.56
CA ILE A 282 2.16 3.34 8.21
C ILE A 282 3.64 3.54 7.89
N LEU A 283 4.21 4.69 8.29
CA LEU A 283 5.62 5.00 8.11
C LEU A 283 6.49 3.94 8.76
N VAL A 284 6.25 3.61 10.04
CA VAL A 284 7.02 2.59 10.77
C VAL A 284 6.86 1.24 10.09
N GLY A 285 5.63 0.82 9.76
CA GLY A 285 5.38 -0.44 9.07
C GLY A 285 6.13 -0.55 7.74
N VAL A 286 6.02 0.45 6.87
CA VAL A 286 6.67 0.47 5.56
C VAL A 286 8.20 0.55 5.68
N ALA A 287 8.73 1.39 6.57
CA ALA A 287 10.18 1.49 6.81
C ALA A 287 10.75 0.15 7.29
N SER A 288 10.05 -0.52 8.21
CA SER A 288 10.40 -1.85 8.71
C SER A 288 10.40 -2.90 7.59
N VAL A 289 9.37 -2.95 6.72
CA VAL A 289 9.33 -3.86 5.57
C VAL A 289 10.55 -3.64 4.66
N ILE A 290 10.82 -2.39 4.28
CA ILE A 290 11.91 -2.04 3.37
C ILE A 290 13.26 -2.42 3.96
N ALA A 291 13.52 -2.05 5.21
CA ALA A 291 14.76 -2.37 5.88
C ALA A 291 14.99 -3.88 6.02
N MET A 292 13.95 -4.63 6.43
CA MET A 292 14.04 -6.08 6.60
C MET A 292 14.21 -6.83 5.28
N MET A 293 13.52 -6.42 4.21
CA MET A 293 13.71 -7.02 2.88
C MET A 293 15.09 -6.71 2.30
N ALA A 294 15.56 -5.47 2.44
CA ALA A 294 16.88 -5.08 1.96
C ALA A 294 18.01 -5.81 2.70
N LEU A 295 17.83 -6.02 4.01
CA LEU A 295 18.73 -6.84 4.83
C LEU A 295 18.68 -8.31 4.42
N GLY A 296 17.49 -8.88 4.20
CA GLY A 296 17.32 -10.27 3.78
C GLY A 296 17.98 -10.56 2.42
N GLU A 297 17.76 -9.70 1.42
CA GLU A 297 18.40 -9.85 0.12
C GLU A 297 19.89 -9.52 0.15
N GLY A 298 20.30 -8.60 1.02
CA GLY A 298 21.71 -8.35 1.28
C GLY A 298 22.44 -9.57 1.83
N ALA A 299 21.87 -10.20 2.87
CA ALA A 299 22.39 -11.42 3.47
C ALA A 299 22.45 -12.57 2.44
N LYS A 300 21.39 -12.75 1.65
CA LYS A 300 21.35 -13.74 0.57
C LYS A 300 22.43 -13.50 -0.48
N ALA A 301 22.62 -12.25 -0.90
CA ALA A 301 23.63 -11.89 -1.89
C ALA A 301 25.06 -12.10 -1.34
N ALA A 302 25.32 -11.72 -0.08
CA ALA A 302 26.59 -11.96 0.58
C ALA A 302 26.90 -13.47 0.67
N MET A 303 25.94 -14.26 1.13
CA MET A 303 26.09 -15.72 1.18
C MET A 303 26.33 -16.34 -0.20
N GLN A 304 25.64 -15.85 -1.25
CA GLN A 304 25.87 -16.33 -2.62
C GLN A 304 27.28 -16.01 -3.12
N GLU A 305 27.84 -14.86 -2.73
CA GLU A 305 29.20 -14.49 -3.09
C GLU A 305 30.23 -15.35 -2.36
N ASP A 306 30.03 -15.58 -1.06
CA ASP A 306 30.86 -16.50 -0.26
C ASP A 306 30.81 -17.92 -0.88
N LEU A 307 29.62 -18.40 -1.27
CA LEU A 307 29.45 -19.70 -1.92
C LEU A 307 30.12 -19.79 -3.30
N LYS A 308 30.12 -18.70 -4.08
CA LYS A 308 30.85 -18.65 -5.36
C LYS A 308 32.35 -18.77 -5.15
N SER A 309 32.89 -18.09 -4.14
CA SER A 309 34.33 -18.15 -3.79
C SER A 309 34.80 -19.57 -3.45
N MET A 310 33.89 -20.41 -2.91
CA MET A 310 34.16 -21.80 -2.57
C MET A 310 34.08 -22.78 -3.75
N GLY A 311 33.65 -22.32 -4.93
CA GLY A 311 33.47 -23.15 -6.13
C GLY A 311 32.07 -23.76 -6.23
N SER A 312 31.05 -22.94 -6.48
CA SER A 312 29.63 -23.36 -6.52
C SER A 312 29.24 -24.44 -7.56
N ASN A 313 30.11 -24.71 -8.55
CA ASN A 313 29.89 -25.70 -9.62
C ASN A 313 30.71 -26.99 -9.43
N MET A 314 31.08 -27.31 -8.19
CA MET A 314 32.00 -28.39 -7.89
C MET A 314 31.29 -29.64 -7.38
N LEU A 315 31.73 -30.80 -7.88
CA LEU A 315 31.43 -32.11 -7.33
C LEU A 315 32.67 -32.65 -6.62
N SER A 316 32.45 -33.22 -5.43
CA SER A 316 33.47 -33.86 -4.60
C SER A 316 33.16 -35.35 -4.52
N ILE A 317 34.00 -36.15 -5.17
CA ILE A 317 33.90 -37.60 -5.20
C ILE A 317 34.85 -38.15 -4.15
N ARG A 318 34.30 -38.84 -3.16
CA ARG A 318 35.08 -39.45 -2.07
C ARG A 318 34.75 -40.93 -1.94
N GLY A 319 35.69 -41.68 -1.39
CA GLY A 319 35.43 -43.07 -1.05
C GLY A 319 34.40 -43.16 0.06
N GLY A 320 33.37 -43.98 -0.15
CA GLY A 320 32.33 -44.25 0.82
C GLY A 320 32.77 -45.32 1.81
N SER A 321 31.83 -45.75 2.64
CA SER A 321 31.96 -46.89 3.54
C SER A 321 31.41 -48.13 2.83
N ALA A 322 32.21 -49.16 2.62
CA ALA A 322 31.68 -50.44 2.13
C ALA A 322 31.63 -51.48 3.25
N LYS A 323 30.65 -52.38 3.18
CA LYS A 323 30.57 -53.57 4.02
C LYS A 323 31.32 -54.71 3.32
N ILE A 324 32.45 -55.13 3.87
CA ILE A 324 33.20 -56.29 3.36
C ILE A 324 32.91 -57.47 4.31
N ARG A 325 32.26 -58.53 3.81
CA ARG A 325 31.92 -59.75 4.59
C ARG A 325 31.21 -59.44 5.94
N GLY A 326 30.21 -58.56 5.92
CA GLY A 326 29.40 -58.25 7.10
C GLY A 326 29.99 -57.21 8.07
N ALA A 327 31.27 -56.85 7.94
CA ALA A 327 31.88 -55.77 8.72
C ALA A 327 31.79 -54.43 7.96
N ALA A 328 31.20 -53.40 8.57
CA ALA A 328 31.20 -52.05 8.04
C ALA A 328 32.60 -51.43 8.18
N GLN A 329 33.23 -51.05 7.08
CA GLN A 329 34.48 -50.29 7.11
C GLN A 329 34.22 -48.79 7.04
N GLY A 330 35.06 -48.01 7.74
CA GLY A 330 34.95 -46.55 7.76
C GLY A 330 35.08 -45.92 6.36
N ALA A 331 34.51 -44.71 6.19
CA ALA A 331 34.57 -43.96 4.94
C ALA A 331 36.03 -43.76 4.47
N GLY A 332 36.30 -44.11 3.20
CA GLY A 332 37.63 -43.99 2.60
C GLY A 332 38.52 -45.24 2.69
N ALA A 333 38.07 -46.31 3.37
CA ALA A 333 38.82 -47.58 3.45
C ALA A 333 38.74 -48.43 2.17
N VAL A 334 37.71 -48.23 1.33
CA VAL A 334 37.36 -49.19 0.26
C VAL A 334 37.57 -48.66 -1.17
N ALA A 335 37.23 -47.40 -1.48
CA ALA A 335 37.43 -46.87 -2.83
C ALA A 335 38.79 -46.17 -3.00
N ARG A 336 39.70 -46.85 -3.70
CA ARG A 336 40.99 -46.35 -4.16
C ARG A 336 40.83 -45.75 -5.56
N PHE A 337 40.89 -44.43 -5.72
CA PHE A 337 40.81 -43.78 -7.04
C PHE A 337 42.18 -43.73 -7.72
N THR A 338 42.19 -43.72 -9.06
CA THR A 338 43.41 -43.69 -9.88
C THR A 338 43.42 -42.47 -10.80
N PHE A 339 44.58 -42.08 -11.32
CA PHE A 339 44.66 -41.00 -12.32
C PHE A 339 43.81 -41.27 -13.56
N LYS A 340 43.70 -42.54 -13.96
CA LYS A 340 42.80 -42.96 -15.05
C LYS A 340 41.32 -42.65 -14.76
N ASP A 341 40.90 -42.71 -13.50
CA ASP A 341 39.52 -42.31 -13.13
C ASP A 341 39.31 -40.80 -13.36
N VAL A 342 40.34 -39.98 -13.11
CA VAL A 342 40.28 -38.52 -13.37
C VAL A 342 40.21 -38.27 -14.88
N GLU A 343 41.05 -38.94 -15.67
CA GLU A 343 41.08 -38.82 -17.13
C GLU A 343 39.74 -39.20 -17.76
N ASP A 344 39.15 -40.33 -17.35
CA ASP A 344 37.86 -40.80 -17.88
C ASP A 344 36.73 -39.80 -17.57
N ILE A 345 36.76 -39.15 -16.40
CA ILE A 345 35.77 -38.12 -16.02
C ILE A 345 35.92 -36.86 -16.89
N VAL A 346 37.16 -36.46 -17.21
CA VAL A 346 37.43 -35.30 -18.09
C VAL A 346 36.92 -35.54 -19.52
N LEU A 347 36.79 -36.80 -19.95
CA LEU A 347 36.23 -37.14 -21.28
C LEU A 347 34.72 -36.85 -21.40
N LEU A 348 34.00 -36.61 -20.29
CA LEU A 348 32.60 -36.17 -20.29
C LEU A 348 32.48 -34.67 -20.66
N ARG A 349 33.07 -34.27 -21.80
CA ARG A 349 33.27 -32.89 -22.26
C ARG A 349 31.99 -32.04 -22.36
N SER A 350 30.82 -32.66 -22.45
CA SER A 350 29.52 -31.95 -22.49
C SER A 350 29.02 -31.52 -21.11
N LEU A 351 29.59 -32.07 -20.03
CA LEU A 351 29.16 -31.87 -18.65
C LEU A 351 30.30 -31.39 -17.74
N VAL A 352 31.54 -31.85 -17.97
CA VAL A 352 32.71 -31.58 -17.14
C VAL A 352 33.65 -30.60 -17.81
N LYS A 353 34.02 -29.54 -17.09
CA LYS A 353 35.02 -28.55 -17.51
C LYS A 353 36.42 -29.02 -17.15
N ASN A 354 36.65 -29.32 -15.88
CA ASN A 354 37.93 -29.78 -15.33
C ASN A 354 37.74 -30.87 -14.28
N ALA A 355 38.74 -31.71 -14.06
CA ALA A 355 38.79 -32.61 -12.91
C ALA A 355 40.21 -32.70 -12.36
N SER A 356 40.33 -32.83 -11.04
CA SER A 356 41.62 -33.02 -10.38
C SER A 356 41.52 -34.10 -9.31
N GLY A 357 42.47 -35.03 -9.34
CA GLY A 357 42.70 -35.97 -8.25
C GLY A 357 43.27 -35.27 -7.03
N VAL A 358 42.94 -35.78 -5.84
CA VAL A 358 43.51 -35.31 -4.57
C VAL A 358 43.89 -36.48 -3.67
N VAL A 359 44.95 -36.31 -2.90
CA VAL A 359 45.31 -37.21 -1.80
C VAL A 359 45.46 -36.41 -0.51
N ASN A 360 44.81 -36.87 0.56
CA ASN A 360 44.87 -36.18 1.85
C ASN A 360 45.56 -37.08 2.89
N GLY A 361 46.28 -36.48 3.83
CA GLY A 361 46.83 -37.15 4.99
C GLY A 361 47.33 -36.16 6.03
N GLY A 362 47.55 -36.61 7.26
CA GLY A 362 48.21 -35.78 8.28
C GLY A 362 49.72 -35.76 8.06
N GLY A 363 50.36 -34.63 8.38
CA GLY A 363 51.82 -34.53 8.37
C GLY A 363 52.32 -33.62 9.48
N ARG A 364 53.50 -33.96 10.02
CA ARG A 364 54.22 -33.06 10.93
C ARG A 364 55.18 -32.20 10.12
N ILE A 365 54.98 -30.89 10.19
CA ILE A 365 55.75 -29.87 9.49
C ILE A 365 56.72 -29.23 10.47
N VAL A 366 58.00 -29.14 10.09
CA VAL A 366 59.07 -28.64 10.95
C VAL A 366 59.88 -27.59 10.20
N HIS A 367 60.15 -26.45 10.85
CA HIS A 367 61.06 -25.42 10.38
C HIS A 367 61.87 -24.86 11.55
N GLY A 368 63.20 -25.01 11.50
CA GLY A 368 64.08 -24.66 12.62
C GLY A 368 63.69 -25.42 13.90
N ASN A 369 63.41 -24.66 14.97
CA ASN A 369 63.00 -25.21 16.28
C ASN A 369 61.48 -25.33 16.44
N LYS A 370 60.70 -24.94 15.42
CA LYS A 370 59.24 -24.97 15.46
C LYS A 370 58.70 -26.20 14.74
N ASN A 371 57.64 -26.79 15.29
CA ASN A 371 56.89 -27.87 14.65
C ASN A 371 55.39 -27.63 14.76
N TRP A 372 54.64 -28.07 13.75
CA TRP A 372 53.19 -27.94 13.66
C TRP A 372 52.63 -29.19 12.97
N SER A 373 51.46 -29.65 13.39
CA SER A 373 50.77 -30.77 12.74
C SER A 373 49.63 -30.21 11.91
N SER A 374 49.60 -30.50 10.61
CA SER A 374 48.63 -29.94 9.67
C SER A 374 48.19 -30.99 8.66
N THR A 375 47.18 -30.66 7.86
CA THR A 375 46.73 -31.50 6.76
C THR A 375 47.65 -31.32 5.55
N VAL A 376 48.22 -32.41 5.06
CA VAL A 376 48.97 -32.44 3.80
C VAL A 376 48.04 -32.86 2.67
N THR A 377 47.84 -31.93 1.73
CA THR A 377 47.01 -32.12 0.54
C THR A 377 47.90 -32.27 -0.69
N GLY A 378 47.89 -33.44 -1.30
CA GLY A 378 48.48 -33.66 -2.62
C GLY A 378 47.49 -33.26 -3.71
N ALA A 379 47.81 -32.22 -4.47
CA ALA A 379 46.92 -31.62 -5.45
C ALA A 379 47.45 -31.75 -6.89
N GLY A 380 46.52 -31.89 -7.85
CA GLY A 380 46.83 -31.78 -9.28
C GLY A 380 46.96 -30.33 -9.73
N TYR A 381 47.31 -30.10 -11.00
CA TYR A 381 47.50 -28.76 -11.55
C TYR A 381 46.20 -27.94 -11.50
N GLU A 382 45.11 -28.48 -12.04
CA GLU A 382 43.80 -27.81 -12.09
C GLU A 382 43.15 -27.58 -10.72
N TYR A 383 43.62 -28.25 -9.67
CA TYR A 383 43.12 -28.03 -8.32
C TYR A 383 43.26 -26.56 -7.87
N GLY A 384 44.35 -25.90 -8.29
CA GLY A 384 44.66 -24.53 -7.92
C GLY A 384 43.56 -23.55 -8.32
N THR A 385 43.15 -23.62 -9.58
CA THR A 385 42.08 -22.79 -10.15
C THR A 385 40.71 -23.25 -9.66
N MET A 386 40.42 -24.55 -9.69
CA MET A 386 39.12 -25.13 -9.31
C MET A 386 38.71 -24.81 -7.87
N ARG A 387 39.68 -24.79 -6.94
CA ARG A 387 39.44 -24.49 -5.52
C ARG A 387 39.81 -23.06 -5.15
N ALA A 388 40.18 -22.19 -6.09
CA ALA A 388 40.63 -20.82 -5.80
C ALA A 388 41.76 -20.76 -4.73
N VAL A 389 42.73 -21.67 -4.81
CA VAL A 389 43.89 -21.75 -3.90
C VAL A 389 45.19 -21.30 -4.55
N MET A 390 45.12 -20.71 -5.75
CA MET A 390 46.28 -20.11 -6.41
C MET A 390 46.91 -19.03 -5.51
N PRO A 391 48.20 -19.13 -5.17
CA PRO A 391 48.89 -18.17 -4.32
C PRO A 391 48.83 -16.75 -4.91
N THR A 392 48.40 -15.79 -4.10
CA THR A 392 48.61 -14.36 -4.39
C THR A 392 50.07 -13.96 -4.22
N VAL A 393 50.81 -14.69 -3.38
CA VAL A 393 52.23 -14.48 -3.10
C VAL A 393 53.00 -15.77 -3.40
N GLY A 394 53.85 -15.73 -4.43
CA GLY A 394 54.61 -16.87 -4.94
C GLY A 394 54.03 -17.42 -6.25
N ARG A 395 54.06 -18.75 -6.44
CA ARG A 395 53.50 -19.41 -7.64
C ARG A 395 52.89 -20.78 -7.32
N TRP A 396 52.05 -21.25 -8.24
CA TRP A 396 51.62 -22.65 -8.28
C TRP A 396 52.73 -23.56 -8.85
N PHE A 397 52.63 -24.86 -8.60
CA PHE A 397 53.52 -25.83 -9.22
C PHE A 397 53.12 -26.11 -10.68
N THR A 398 54.08 -26.45 -11.53
CA THR A 398 53.83 -26.73 -12.96
C THR A 398 53.47 -28.20 -13.20
N PRO A 399 52.85 -28.55 -14.34
CA PRO A 399 52.58 -29.95 -14.69
C PRO A 399 53.85 -30.83 -14.69
N GLU A 400 54.99 -30.27 -15.11
CA GLU A 400 56.29 -30.96 -15.12
C GLU A 400 56.77 -31.26 -13.70
N GLU A 401 56.59 -30.34 -12.75
CA GLU A 401 56.92 -30.55 -11.33
C GLU A 401 56.07 -31.66 -10.69
N ILE A 402 54.82 -31.84 -11.15
CA ILE A 402 53.98 -32.98 -10.74
C ILE A 402 54.54 -34.28 -11.33
N GLN A 403 54.95 -34.31 -12.59
CA GLN A 403 55.47 -35.53 -13.21
C GLN A 403 56.82 -35.96 -12.62
N THR A 404 57.74 -35.02 -12.40
CA THR A 404 59.07 -35.26 -11.84
C THR A 404 59.07 -35.46 -10.32
N ARG A 405 57.91 -35.31 -9.67
CA ARG A 405 57.71 -35.43 -8.22
C ARG A 405 58.57 -34.43 -7.45
N GLU A 406 58.60 -33.19 -7.93
CA GLU A 406 59.38 -32.11 -7.35
C GLU A 406 58.95 -31.86 -5.90
N LYS A 407 59.92 -31.47 -5.06
CA LYS A 407 59.71 -31.25 -3.62
C LYS A 407 59.39 -29.78 -3.35
N SER A 408 58.29 -29.33 -3.95
CA SER A 408 57.73 -27.99 -3.75
C SER A 408 56.50 -28.02 -2.85
N ALA A 409 56.31 -26.96 -2.06
CA ALA A 409 55.18 -26.82 -1.15
C ALA A 409 54.56 -25.43 -1.20
N ILE A 410 53.26 -25.39 -1.03
CA ILE A 410 52.46 -24.19 -0.81
C ILE A 410 51.83 -24.34 0.56
N ILE A 411 51.92 -23.32 1.39
CA ILE A 411 51.42 -23.38 2.77
C ILE A 411 50.22 -22.46 2.95
N GLY A 412 49.25 -22.89 3.73
CA GLY A 412 48.15 -22.05 4.17
C GLY A 412 48.58 -21.00 5.19
N VAL A 413 47.72 -20.02 5.42
CA VAL A 413 48.03 -18.86 6.27
C VAL A 413 48.29 -19.27 7.72
N THR A 414 47.53 -20.23 8.27
CA THR A 414 47.73 -20.75 9.62
C THR A 414 49.12 -21.39 9.77
N VAL A 415 49.50 -22.26 8.83
CA VAL A 415 50.81 -22.92 8.84
C VAL A 415 51.96 -21.90 8.69
N ALA A 416 51.78 -20.89 7.84
CA ALA A 416 52.75 -19.81 7.67
C ALA A 416 52.94 -19.04 8.98
N LYS A 417 51.85 -18.67 9.66
CA LYS A 417 51.88 -17.93 10.92
C LYS A 417 52.55 -18.74 12.03
N GLU A 418 52.19 -20.00 12.22
CA GLU A 418 52.73 -20.83 13.30
C GLU A 418 54.24 -21.10 13.11
N LEU A 419 54.64 -21.49 11.91
CA LEU A 419 56.03 -21.87 11.62
C LEU A 419 56.97 -20.68 11.40
N PHE A 420 56.49 -19.58 10.81
CA PHE A 420 57.34 -18.46 10.40
C PHE A 420 57.06 -17.14 11.12
N GLY A 421 55.95 -17.03 11.86
CA GLY A 421 55.55 -15.78 12.52
C GLY A 421 55.39 -14.66 11.49
N SER A 422 56.10 -13.54 11.70
CA SER A 422 56.13 -12.42 10.75
C SER A 422 57.21 -12.56 9.66
N SER A 423 57.99 -13.66 9.64
CA SER A 423 59.06 -13.84 8.66
C SER A 423 58.52 -14.38 7.34
N ASN A 424 59.06 -13.92 6.21
CA ASN A 424 58.65 -14.39 4.89
C ASN A 424 58.97 -15.90 4.72
N PRO A 425 57.98 -16.76 4.43
CA PRO A 425 58.20 -18.20 4.23
C PRO A 425 58.67 -18.55 2.82
N LEU A 426 58.51 -17.68 1.82
CA LEU A 426 58.85 -17.99 0.43
C LEU A 426 60.34 -18.31 0.25
N GLY A 427 60.62 -19.34 -0.53
CA GLY A 427 61.97 -19.81 -0.84
C GLY A 427 62.64 -20.61 0.29
N LYS A 428 62.10 -20.59 1.51
CA LYS A 428 62.62 -21.36 2.64
C LYS A 428 62.24 -22.83 2.54
N THR A 429 62.98 -23.67 3.26
CA THR A 429 62.76 -25.10 3.31
C THR A 429 61.99 -25.50 4.57
N ILE A 430 60.94 -26.29 4.41
CA ILE A 430 60.20 -26.95 5.49
C ILE A 430 60.40 -28.46 5.41
N LYS A 431 60.34 -29.15 6.55
CA LYS A 431 60.35 -30.61 6.61
C LYS A 431 58.94 -31.14 6.82
N ILE A 432 58.44 -31.94 5.87
CA ILE A 432 57.15 -32.64 6.00
C ILE A 432 57.48 -34.13 6.15
N ASN A 433 57.12 -34.74 7.28
CA ASN A 433 57.43 -36.15 7.59
C ASN A 433 58.90 -36.53 7.30
N ARG A 434 59.84 -35.68 7.73
CA ARG A 434 61.31 -35.81 7.56
C ARG A 434 61.85 -35.55 6.14
N ILE A 435 61.02 -35.11 5.20
CA ILE A 435 61.44 -34.79 3.82
C ILE A 435 61.47 -33.27 3.62
N ASN A 436 62.54 -32.75 3.02
CA ASN A 436 62.70 -31.32 2.74
C ASN A 436 61.88 -30.87 1.53
N PHE A 437 61.09 -29.81 1.69
CA PHE A 437 60.31 -29.15 0.65
C PHE A 437 60.63 -27.67 0.60
N LYS A 438 60.73 -27.10 -0.60
CA LYS A 438 60.87 -25.65 -0.80
C LYS A 438 59.49 -24.99 -0.84
N VAL A 439 59.27 -23.96 -0.03
CA VAL A 439 58.03 -23.18 -0.06
C VAL A 439 58.05 -22.27 -1.29
N ILE A 440 57.11 -22.46 -2.20
CA ILE A 440 57.00 -21.72 -3.47
C ILE A 440 55.80 -20.76 -3.50
N GLY A 441 54.89 -20.86 -2.53
CA GLY A 441 53.70 -20.02 -2.46
C GLY A 441 53.01 -20.06 -1.10
N ILE A 442 52.16 -19.06 -0.85
CA ILE A 442 51.22 -19.02 0.28
C ILE A 442 49.81 -19.03 -0.28
N ALA A 443 48.98 -19.99 0.13
CA ALA A 443 47.59 -20.05 -0.32
C ALA A 443 46.80 -18.84 0.25
N PRO A 444 45.87 -18.25 -0.53
CA PRO A 444 45.03 -17.16 -0.05
C PRO A 444 44.17 -17.65 1.12
N ALA A 445 43.95 -16.77 2.10
CA ALA A 445 43.07 -17.06 3.24
C ALA A 445 41.65 -17.33 2.73
N LYS A 446 41.09 -18.47 3.10
CA LYS A 446 39.68 -18.80 2.85
C LYS A 446 38.82 -18.54 4.08
N GLY A 447 39.46 -18.32 5.23
CA GLY A 447 38.76 -18.08 6.49
C GLY A 447 38.15 -19.36 7.05
N PHE A 448 37.40 -19.18 8.15
CA PHE A 448 36.83 -20.27 8.92
C PHE A 448 35.45 -20.64 8.37
N SER A 449 35.36 -21.67 7.52
CA SER A 449 34.08 -22.20 7.02
C SER A 449 33.71 -23.52 7.74
N GLY A 450 33.21 -23.40 8.97
CA GLY A 450 32.74 -24.55 9.77
C GLY A 450 33.75 -25.05 10.81
N PRO A 451 33.61 -26.27 11.36
CA PRO A 451 34.42 -26.76 12.50
C PRO A 451 35.91 -26.99 12.21
N GLN A 452 36.36 -26.88 10.96
CA GLN A 452 37.75 -27.13 10.53
C GLN A 452 38.35 -25.87 9.92
N ASP A 453 39.60 -25.60 10.26
CA ASP A 453 40.39 -24.51 9.67
C ASP A 453 40.83 -24.90 8.25
N GLU A 454 40.28 -24.25 7.23
CA GLU A 454 40.66 -24.47 5.82
C GLU A 454 42.04 -23.84 5.48
N ASP A 455 42.56 -22.96 6.36
CA ASP A 455 43.87 -22.32 6.21
C ASP A 455 44.99 -23.15 6.89
N ASP A 456 44.66 -24.19 7.66
CA ASP A 456 45.60 -25.15 8.24
C ASP A 456 45.89 -26.32 7.28
N VAL A 457 46.58 -26.00 6.19
CA VAL A 457 46.91 -26.96 5.13
C VAL A 457 48.29 -26.72 4.53
N VAL A 458 48.95 -27.80 4.10
CA VAL A 458 50.12 -27.76 3.23
C VAL A 458 49.82 -28.50 1.93
N ILE A 459 49.93 -27.78 0.82
CA ILE A 459 49.63 -28.29 -0.52
C ILE A 459 50.94 -28.62 -1.23
N ILE A 460 51.06 -29.85 -1.74
CA ILE A 460 52.22 -30.34 -2.50
C ILE A 460 51.74 -31.05 -3.77
N PRO A 461 52.61 -31.29 -4.77
CA PRO A 461 52.22 -32.04 -5.96
C PRO A 461 51.65 -33.43 -5.60
N VAL A 462 50.54 -33.81 -6.23
CA VAL A 462 49.79 -35.05 -5.92
C VAL A 462 50.65 -36.32 -5.94
N THR A 463 51.51 -36.46 -6.94
CA THR A 463 52.44 -37.60 -7.07
C THR A 463 53.51 -37.59 -5.97
N THR A 464 53.99 -36.41 -5.56
CA THR A 464 54.93 -36.23 -4.45
C THR A 464 54.28 -36.62 -3.13
N ALA A 465 53.04 -36.18 -2.88
CA ALA A 465 52.29 -36.60 -1.71
C ALA A 465 52.07 -38.11 -1.66
N MET A 466 51.63 -38.71 -2.77
CA MET A 466 51.35 -40.14 -2.90
C MET A 466 52.59 -40.99 -2.60
N TYR A 467 53.67 -40.78 -3.36
CA TYR A 467 54.80 -41.71 -3.37
C TYR A 467 55.95 -41.34 -2.42
N ARG A 468 56.08 -40.06 -2.04
CA ARG A 468 57.19 -39.61 -1.18
C ARG A 468 56.76 -39.38 0.26
N VAL A 469 55.55 -38.87 0.52
CA VAL A 469 55.15 -38.40 1.87
C VAL A 469 54.18 -39.34 2.57
N LEU A 470 53.12 -39.77 1.89
CA LEU A 470 51.99 -40.50 2.48
C LEU A 470 52.02 -42.01 2.21
N GLY A 471 52.84 -42.47 1.26
CA GLY A 471 52.94 -43.89 0.90
C GLY A 471 51.64 -44.48 0.34
N LYS A 472 50.87 -43.68 -0.40
CA LYS A 472 49.59 -44.09 -1.01
C LYS A 472 49.76 -44.28 -2.51
N GLU A 473 49.27 -45.41 -3.03
CA GLU A 473 49.22 -45.69 -4.47
C GLU A 473 47.86 -45.29 -5.11
N TYR A 474 47.02 -44.59 -4.36
CA TYR A 474 45.69 -44.19 -4.76
C TYR A 474 45.37 -42.75 -4.35
N LEU A 475 44.43 -42.14 -5.09
CA LEU A 475 43.83 -40.85 -4.78
C LEU A 475 42.74 -41.04 -3.71
N SER A 476 42.70 -40.13 -2.74
CA SER A 476 41.68 -40.13 -1.68
C SER A 476 40.32 -39.61 -2.18
N GLY A 477 40.32 -38.87 -3.29
CA GLY A 477 39.10 -38.40 -3.94
C GLY A 477 39.40 -37.69 -5.27
N ILE A 478 38.34 -37.26 -5.93
CA ILE A 478 38.38 -36.50 -7.18
C ILE A 478 37.46 -35.29 -7.04
N PHE A 479 37.98 -34.12 -7.38
CA PHE A 479 37.18 -32.91 -7.53
C PHE A 479 36.87 -32.70 -9.01
N VAL A 480 35.64 -32.32 -9.33
CA VAL A 480 35.16 -32.11 -10.70
C VAL A 480 34.46 -30.77 -10.79
N GLU A 481 34.87 -29.94 -11.74
CA GLU A 481 34.22 -28.67 -12.08
C GLU A 481 33.24 -28.90 -13.24
N VAL A 482 31.96 -28.64 -13.00
CA VAL A 482 30.89 -28.75 -14.00
C VAL A 482 30.85 -27.47 -14.83
N ILE A 483 30.57 -27.59 -16.14
CA ILE A 483 30.57 -26.45 -17.08
C ILE A 483 29.55 -25.38 -16.66
N GLU A 484 28.36 -25.81 -16.23
CA GLU A 484 27.25 -24.95 -15.83
C GLU A 484 26.58 -25.50 -14.57
N SER A 485 26.18 -24.61 -13.66
CA SER A 485 25.47 -24.96 -12.43
C SER A 485 24.19 -25.78 -12.68
N GLY A 486 23.47 -25.49 -13.77
CA GLY A 486 22.25 -26.23 -14.15
C GLY A 486 22.48 -27.69 -14.55
N LYS A 487 23.72 -28.10 -14.86
CA LYS A 487 24.06 -29.46 -15.30
C LYS A 487 24.65 -30.33 -14.18
N ILE A 488 24.73 -29.83 -12.94
CA ILE A 488 25.31 -30.56 -11.80
C ILE A 488 24.65 -31.93 -11.60
N ASN A 489 23.32 -32.01 -11.66
CA ASN A 489 22.60 -33.29 -11.49
C ASN A 489 22.87 -34.25 -12.65
N GLN A 490 22.92 -33.75 -13.88
CA GLN A 490 23.24 -34.58 -15.05
C GLN A 490 24.68 -35.10 -14.97
N ALA A 491 25.62 -34.24 -14.57
CA ALA A 491 27.01 -34.61 -14.33
C ALA A 491 27.14 -35.65 -13.22
N LYS A 492 26.41 -35.49 -12.10
CA LYS A 492 26.38 -36.43 -10.98
C LYS A 492 25.91 -37.81 -11.43
N ILE A 493 24.85 -37.90 -12.23
CA ILE A 493 24.33 -39.16 -12.78
C ILE A 493 25.37 -39.79 -13.72
N ALA A 494 25.87 -39.04 -14.71
CA ALA A 494 26.82 -39.54 -15.70
C ALA A 494 28.13 -40.05 -15.06
N ILE A 495 28.67 -39.32 -14.07
CA ILE A 495 29.86 -39.72 -13.33
C ILE A 495 29.59 -40.96 -12.48
N THR A 496 28.41 -41.06 -11.85
CA THR A 496 28.01 -42.23 -11.07
C THR A 496 27.96 -43.48 -11.95
N GLU A 497 27.33 -43.39 -13.12
CA GLU A 497 27.27 -44.49 -14.09
C GLU A 497 28.65 -44.88 -14.62
N LEU A 498 29.51 -43.90 -14.92
CA LEU A 498 30.88 -44.13 -15.36
C LEU A 498 31.68 -44.94 -14.33
N ILE A 499 31.66 -44.50 -13.06
CA ILE A 499 32.41 -45.16 -11.98
C ILE A 499 31.85 -46.56 -11.71
N ARG A 500 30.52 -46.72 -11.65
CA ARG A 500 29.86 -48.02 -11.41
C ARG A 500 30.17 -49.02 -12.52
N LYS A 501 30.06 -48.61 -13.79
CA LYS A 501 30.35 -49.47 -14.96
C LYS A 501 31.80 -49.93 -14.97
N LYS A 502 32.75 -49.02 -14.71
CA LYS A 502 34.19 -49.33 -14.70
C LYS A 502 34.56 -50.28 -13.56
N ARG A 503 33.93 -50.13 -12.39
CA ARG A 503 34.23 -50.91 -11.18
C ARG A 503 33.33 -52.14 -10.98
N ARG A 504 32.40 -52.40 -11.90
CA ARG A 504 31.42 -53.51 -11.83
C ARG A 504 30.65 -53.53 -10.51
N LEU A 505 30.27 -52.36 -10.01
CA LEU A 505 29.54 -52.20 -8.75
C LEU A 505 28.05 -52.47 -8.98
N LYS A 506 27.39 -53.11 -8.01
CA LYS A 506 25.92 -53.26 -8.00
C LYS A 506 25.26 -51.93 -7.62
N ASP A 507 23.99 -51.75 -7.94
CA ASP A 507 23.27 -50.49 -7.69
C ASP A 507 23.23 -50.08 -6.20
N ASP A 508 23.23 -51.06 -5.28
CA ASP A 508 23.21 -50.87 -3.82
C ASP A 508 24.62 -50.74 -3.17
N ASP A 509 25.68 -50.53 -3.95
CA ASP A 509 27.04 -50.41 -3.42
C ASP A 509 27.42 -48.95 -3.09
N ASP A 510 27.55 -48.65 -1.79
CA ASP A 510 27.96 -47.35 -1.24
C ASP A 510 29.49 -47.10 -1.26
N SER A 511 30.24 -47.78 -2.13
CA SER A 511 31.70 -47.65 -2.21
C SER A 511 32.20 -46.23 -2.50
N PHE A 512 31.38 -45.34 -3.06
CA PHE A 512 31.73 -43.93 -3.27
C PHE A 512 30.52 -43.02 -3.05
N ASN A 513 30.80 -41.75 -2.71
CA ASN A 513 29.77 -40.72 -2.57
C ASN A 513 30.19 -39.48 -3.37
N ILE A 514 29.26 -38.93 -4.13
CA ILE A 514 29.41 -37.65 -4.83
C ILE A 514 28.62 -36.59 -4.06
N ARG A 515 29.33 -35.66 -3.45
CA ARG A 515 28.76 -34.49 -2.79
C ARG A 515 28.86 -33.27 -3.68
N ASP A 516 27.82 -32.44 -3.64
CA ASP A 516 27.76 -31.17 -4.33
C ASP A 516 27.42 -30.06 -3.32
N MET A 517 27.65 -28.81 -3.71
CA MET A 517 27.40 -27.66 -2.84
C MET A 517 25.90 -27.30 -2.78
N THR A 518 25.04 -27.90 -3.62
CA THR A 518 23.64 -27.47 -3.78
C THR A 518 22.80 -27.77 -2.54
N GLU A 519 23.09 -28.86 -1.81
CA GLU A 519 22.42 -29.17 -0.54
C GLU A 519 22.70 -28.09 0.52
N ILE A 520 23.95 -27.61 0.62
CA ILE A 520 24.34 -26.53 1.54
C ILE A 520 23.68 -25.22 1.10
N GLN A 521 23.67 -24.91 -0.21
CA GLN A 521 22.99 -23.74 -0.75
C GLN A 521 21.49 -23.76 -0.43
N LYS A 522 20.84 -24.92 -0.58
CA LYS A 522 19.41 -25.10 -0.32
C LYS A 522 19.09 -24.95 1.16
N MET A 523 19.93 -25.49 2.05
CA MET A 523 19.81 -25.30 3.50
C MET A 523 19.93 -23.82 3.89
N LEU A 524 20.98 -23.12 3.44
CA LEU A 524 21.18 -21.69 3.75
C LEU A 524 20.08 -20.81 3.16
N SER A 525 19.66 -21.08 1.92
CA SER A 525 18.55 -20.36 1.29
C SER A 525 17.25 -20.59 2.05
N SER A 526 16.98 -21.81 2.51
CA SER A 526 15.79 -22.12 3.31
C SER A 526 15.81 -21.37 4.63
N THR A 527 16.93 -21.34 5.35
CA THR A 527 17.06 -20.60 6.61
C THR A 527 16.83 -19.10 6.40
N THR A 528 17.41 -18.53 5.34
CA THR A 528 17.24 -17.12 4.98
C THR A 528 15.77 -16.82 4.67
N GLN A 529 15.12 -17.68 3.89
CA GLN A 529 13.71 -17.53 3.55
C GLN A 529 12.82 -17.60 4.80
N THR A 530 13.09 -18.52 5.74
CA THR A 530 12.37 -18.59 7.01
C THR A 530 12.55 -17.31 7.83
N MET A 531 13.77 -16.76 7.91
CA MET A 531 14.00 -15.48 8.59
C MET A 531 13.28 -14.32 7.90
N SER A 532 13.32 -14.25 6.57
CA SER A 532 12.59 -13.24 5.79
C SER A 532 11.07 -13.35 6.00
N LEU A 533 10.52 -14.56 6.13
CA LEU A 533 9.09 -14.76 6.40
C LEU A 533 8.70 -14.27 7.79
N LEU A 534 9.49 -14.57 8.82
CA LEU A 534 9.26 -14.11 10.20
C LEU A 534 9.30 -12.58 10.27
N LEU A 535 10.34 -11.98 9.70
CA LEU A 535 10.51 -10.54 9.64
C LEU A 535 9.38 -9.86 8.84
N GLY A 536 9.00 -10.45 7.70
CA GLY A 536 7.87 -9.99 6.89
C GLY A 536 6.53 -10.08 7.65
N SER A 537 6.34 -11.10 8.47
CA SER A 537 5.12 -11.26 9.30
C SER A 537 5.02 -10.17 10.36
N ILE A 538 6.12 -9.84 11.06
CA ILE A 538 6.17 -8.74 12.03
C ILE A 538 5.83 -7.42 11.34
N ALA A 539 6.41 -7.18 10.16
CA ALA A 539 6.17 -5.98 9.39
C ALA A 539 4.70 -5.87 8.92
N ALA A 540 4.10 -6.98 8.51
CA ALA A 540 2.68 -7.05 8.15
C ALA A 540 1.77 -6.74 9.35
N ILE A 541 2.09 -7.24 10.54
CA ILE A 541 1.36 -6.92 11.78
C ILE A 541 1.47 -5.42 12.10
N SER A 542 2.67 -4.82 11.98
CA SER A 542 2.86 -3.39 12.20
C SER A 542 2.02 -2.53 11.24
N LEU A 543 1.94 -2.92 9.98
CA LEU A 543 1.07 -2.26 9.00
C LEU A 543 -0.41 -2.40 9.32
N LEU A 544 -0.84 -3.57 9.80
CA LEU A 544 -2.22 -3.82 10.20
C LEU A 544 -2.61 -2.91 11.38
N VAL A 545 -1.74 -2.79 12.39
CA VAL A 545 -1.94 -1.86 13.52
C VAL A 545 -2.02 -0.41 13.05
N GLY A 546 -1.15 -0.01 12.11
CA GLY A 546 -1.21 1.30 11.47
C GLY A 546 -2.53 1.54 10.72
N GLY A 547 -3.01 0.53 9.99
CA GLY A 547 -4.28 0.56 9.28
C GLY A 547 -5.49 0.72 10.20
N ILE A 548 -5.53 -0.02 11.33
CA ILE A 548 -6.57 0.15 12.36
C ILE A 548 -6.56 1.57 12.93
N GLY A 549 -5.36 2.14 13.15
CA GLY A 549 -5.21 3.53 13.59
C GLY A 549 -5.88 4.51 12.64
N ILE A 550 -5.66 4.34 11.34
CA ILE A 550 -6.31 5.17 10.30
C ILE A 550 -7.82 5.01 10.33
N MET A 551 -8.32 3.78 10.42
CA MET A 551 -9.76 3.51 10.49
C MET A 551 -10.40 4.28 11.66
N ASN A 552 -9.83 4.19 12.86
CA ASN A 552 -10.36 4.84 14.05
C ASN A 552 -10.35 6.37 13.93
N ILE A 553 -9.25 6.91 13.42
CA ILE A 553 -9.13 8.36 13.21
C ILE A 553 -10.12 8.85 12.16
N MET A 554 -10.34 8.08 11.10
CA MET A 554 -11.33 8.40 10.07
C MET A 554 -12.75 8.36 10.62
N LEU A 555 -13.10 7.43 11.51
CA LEU A 555 -14.42 7.42 12.16
C LEU A 555 -14.67 8.66 13.00
N VAL A 556 -13.67 9.05 13.80
CA VAL A 556 -13.73 10.28 14.59
C VAL A 556 -13.91 11.49 13.65
N SER A 557 -13.19 11.51 12.53
CA SER A 557 -13.34 12.57 11.54
C SER A 557 -14.72 12.58 10.88
N VAL A 558 -15.36 11.43 10.66
CA VAL A 558 -16.73 11.36 10.15
C VAL A 558 -17.71 11.94 11.18
N THR A 559 -17.56 11.58 12.46
CA THR A 559 -18.44 12.07 13.53
C THR A 559 -18.30 13.58 13.73
N GLU A 560 -17.08 14.13 13.69
CA GLU A 560 -16.83 15.58 13.82
C GLU A 560 -17.38 16.39 12.63
N ARG A 561 -17.45 15.77 11.44
CA ARG A 561 -17.87 16.42 10.19
C ARG A 561 -19.29 16.03 9.78
N THR A 562 -20.06 15.42 10.68
CA THR A 562 -21.43 14.95 10.41
C THR A 562 -22.30 16.06 9.80
N ARG A 563 -22.30 17.27 10.38
CA ARG A 563 -23.05 18.42 9.82
C ARG A 563 -22.55 18.87 8.45
N GLU A 564 -21.23 18.81 8.20
CA GLU A 564 -20.67 19.13 6.87
C GLU A 564 -21.14 18.13 5.81
N ILE A 565 -21.17 16.83 6.17
CA ILE A 565 -21.67 15.76 5.31
C ILE A 565 -23.16 15.96 5.03
N GLY A 566 -23.94 16.26 6.08
CA GLY A 566 -25.38 16.54 5.99
C GLY A 566 -25.68 17.68 5.01
N LEU A 567 -24.96 18.79 5.12
CA LEU A 567 -25.08 19.92 4.19
C LEU A 567 -24.76 19.51 2.76
N ARG A 568 -23.64 18.81 2.53
CA ARG A 568 -23.22 18.38 1.18
C ARG A 568 -24.27 17.49 0.55
N LYS A 569 -24.79 16.52 1.30
CA LYS A 569 -25.90 15.70 0.81
C LYS A 569 -27.11 16.59 0.54
N ALA A 570 -27.49 17.50 1.44
CA ALA A 570 -28.66 18.36 1.21
C ALA A 570 -28.59 19.18 -0.09
N ILE A 571 -27.42 19.71 -0.45
CA ILE A 571 -27.19 20.46 -1.71
C ILE A 571 -26.96 19.57 -2.94
N GLY A 572 -27.06 18.25 -2.80
CA GLY A 572 -27.07 17.30 -3.93
C GLY A 572 -25.87 16.39 -4.09
N ALA A 573 -24.97 16.29 -3.10
CA ALA A 573 -23.90 15.29 -3.13
C ALA A 573 -24.47 13.87 -3.07
N ARG A 574 -23.93 12.98 -3.90
CA ARG A 574 -24.30 11.56 -3.95
C ARG A 574 -23.60 10.75 -2.88
N LYS A 575 -24.12 9.55 -2.60
CA LYS A 575 -23.44 8.58 -1.71
C LYS A 575 -22.02 8.30 -2.18
N ASN A 576 -21.87 8.09 -3.49
CA ASN A 576 -20.58 7.82 -4.09
C ASN A 576 -19.60 9.01 -4.01
N ASP A 577 -20.08 10.26 -4.05
CA ASP A 577 -19.22 11.44 -3.90
C ASP A 577 -18.64 11.53 -2.48
N ILE A 578 -19.48 11.33 -1.46
CA ILE A 578 -19.05 11.32 -0.06
C ILE A 578 -18.08 10.15 0.19
N MET A 579 -18.40 8.95 -0.30
CA MET A 579 -17.55 7.78 -0.16
C MET A 579 -16.18 8.00 -0.80
N MET A 580 -16.14 8.49 -2.05
CA MET A 580 -14.89 8.73 -2.77
C MET A 580 -14.04 9.82 -2.11
N GLN A 581 -14.67 10.87 -1.58
CA GLN A 581 -13.96 11.90 -0.84
C GLN A 581 -13.18 11.33 0.35
N PHE A 582 -13.86 10.57 1.24
CA PHE A 582 -13.21 9.98 2.41
C PHE A 582 -12.21 8.89 2.03
N LEU A 583 -12.47 8.14 0.95
CA LEU A 583 -11.54 7.13 0.46
C LEU A 583 -10.25 7.78 -0.07
N VAL A 584 -10.35 8.83 -0.88
CA VAL A 584 -9.19 9.59 -1.36
C VAL A 584 -8.41 10.22 -0.19
N GLU A 585 -9.10 10.70 0.84
CA GLU A 585 -8.46 11.19 2.07
C GLU A 585 -7.65 10.09 2.78
N SER A 586 -8.24 8.91 2.99
CA SER A 586 -7.54 7.78 3.63
C SER A 586 -6.35 7.26 2.81
N VAL A 587 -6.50 7.11 1.50
CA VAL A 587 -5.45 6.66 0.59
C VAL A 587 -4.36 7.72 0.47
N GLY A 588 -4.73 9.01 0.44
CA GLY A 588 -3.77 10.11 0.47
C GLY A 588 -2.88 10.08 1.72
N MET A 589 -3.47 9.79 2.89
CA MET A 589 -2.70 9.61 4.13
C MET A 589 -1.77 8.39 4.08
N THR A 590 -2.23 7.23 3.61
CA THR A 590 -1.36 6.03 3.53
C THR A 590 -0.27 6.15 2.48
N ILE A 591 -0.54 6.74 1.30
CA ILE A 591 0.48 6.98 0.29
C ILE A 591 1.53 7.95 0.82
N SER A 592 1.12 9.02 1.50
CA SER A 592 2.06 9.97 2.12
C SER A 592 2.95 9.27 3.17
N GLY A 593 2.34 8.47 4.05
CA GLY A 593 3.11 7.70 5.05
C GLY A 593 3.97 6.60 4.46
N GLY A 594 3.52 5.95 3.38
CA GLY A 594 4.30 4.96 2.65
C GLY A 594 5.49 5.58 1.94
N PHE A 595 5.31 6.74 1.30
CA PHE A 595 6.40 7.47 0.67
C PHE A 595 7.47 7.87 1.68
N ILE A 596 7.06 8.48 2.81
CA ILE A 596 7.98 8.84 3.90
C ILE A 596 8.64 7.57 4.47
N GLY A 597 7.87 6.51 4.69
CA GLY A 597 8.36 5.22 5.18
C GLY A 597 9.39 4.58 4.25
N VAL A 598 9.22 4.67 2.93
CA VAL A 598 10.21 4.20 1.95
C VAL A 598 11.50 5.00 2.08
N LEU A 599 11.42 6.34 2.12
CA LEU A 599 12.61 7.19 2.28
C LEU A 599 13.35 6.88 3.60
N THR A 600 12.61 6.78 4.70
CA THR A 600 13.17 6.43 6.01
C THR A 600 13.74 5.02 6.02
N GLY A 601 13.07 4.04 5.42
CA GLY A 601 13.53 2.65 5.32
C GLY A 601 14.81 2.51 4.50
N ILE A 602 14.92 3.24 3.37
CA ILE A 602 16.15 3.34 2.58
C ILE A 602 17.27 3.98 3.41
N GLY A 603 16.98 5.07 4.14
CA GLY A 603 17.93 5.73 5.03
C GLY A 603 18.46 4.80 6.12
N ILE A 604 17.55 4.08 6.81
CA ILE A 604 17.91 3.07 7.82
C ILE A 604 18.77 1.97 7.19
N SER A 605 18.42 1.50 5.99
CA SER A 605 19.17 0.48 5.25
C SER A 605 20.60 0.94 4.93
N MET A 606 20.79 2.19 4.50
CA MET A 606 22.12 2.76 4.25
C MET A 606 22.95 2.85 5.54
N ILE A 607 22.34 3.33 6.64
CA ILE A 607 23.00 3.42 7.95
C ILE A 607 23.45 2.02 8.40
N LEU A 608 22.57 1.01 8.30
CA LEU A 608 22.89 -0.37 8.64
C LEU A 608 24.03 -0.93 7.78
N SER A 609 24.10 -0.58 6.49
CA SER A 609 25.19 -1.05 5.62
C SER A 609 26.56 -0.53 6.10
N ILE A 610 26.62 0.72 6.58
CA ILE A 610 27.85 1.32 7.10
C ILE A 610 28.27 0.65 8.43
N PHE A 611 27.33 0.46 9.36
CA PHE A 611 27.64 -0.06 10.70
C PHE A 611 27.83 -1.59 10.74
N ALA A 612 27.07 -2.35 9.94
CA ALA A 612 27.05 -3.81 10.01
C ALA A 612 28.01 -4.48 9.00
N GLY A 613 28.60 -3.73 8.07
CA GLY A 613 29.50 -4.28 7.04
C GLY A 613 28.83 -5.23 6.05
N TRP A 614 27.49 -5.33 6.07
CA TRP A 614 26.72 -6.16 5.15
C TRP A 614 26.35 -5.37 3.90
N ALA A 615 26.44 -6.03 2.74
CA ALA A 615 25.97 -5.48 1.48
C ALA A 615 24.44 -5.39 1.51
N VAL A 616 23.89 -4.23 1.81
CA VAL A 616 22.44 -4.02 1.79
C VAL A 616 22.02 -3.72 0.35
N LYS A 617 21.16 -4.58 -0.23
CA LYS A 617 20.62 -4.38 -1.58
C LYS A 617 19.14 -4.05 -1.50
N THR A 618 18.80 -2.79 -1.78
CA THR A 618 17.41 -2.36 -1.91
C THR A 618 16.88 -2.77 -3.29
N SER A 619 15.92 -3.69 -3.31
CA SER A 619 15.23 -4.09 -4.54
C SER A 619 14.11 -3.11 -4.88
N LEU A 620 14.02 -2.69 -6.14
CA LEU A 620 12.91 -1.86 -6.64
C LEU A 620 11.56 -2.56 -6.42
N ILE A 621 11.53 -3.89 -6.49
CA ILE A 621 10.34 -4.71 -6.25
C ILE A 621 9.83 -4.50 -4.82
N SER A 622 10.73 -4.41 -3.83
CA SER A 622 10.35 -4.17 -2.43
C SER A 622 9.70 -2.80 -2.23
N VAL A 623 10.18 -1.77 -2.93
CA VAL A 623 9.59 -0.42 -2.90
C VAL A 623 8.19 -0.42 -3.51
N VAL A 624 8.03 -1.05 -4.67
CA VAL A 624 6.74 -1.16 -5.36
C VAL A 624 5.75 -1.95 -4.51
N LEU A 625 6.16 -3.10 -3.95
CA LEU A 625 5.32 -3.91 -3.07
C LEU A 625 4.90 -3.15 -1.81
N ALA A 626 5.82 -2.45 -1.14
CA ALA A 626 5.49 -1.71 0.07
C ALA A 626 4.55 -0.53 -0.19
N THR A 627 4.73 0.15 -1.34
CA THR A 627 3.87 1.26 -1.76
C THR A 627 2.48 0.76 -2.16
N ALA A 628 2.40 -0.32 -2.94
CA ALA A 628 1.14 -0.95 -3.31
C ALA A 628 0.38 -1.46 -2.07
N PHE A 629 1.09 -2.07 -1.13
CA PHE A 629 0.51 -2.55 0.12
C PHE A 629 -0.02 -1.40 0.98
N SER A 630 0.73 -0.29 1.10
CA SER A 630 0.27 0.91 1.80
C SER A 630 -1.02 1.50 1.18
N ALA A 631 -1.10 1.56 -0.15
CA ALA A 631 -2.31 2.01 -0.85
C ALA A 631 -3.50 1.06 -0.57
N LEU A 632 -3.28 -0.27 -0.63
CA LEU A 632 -4.30 -1.27 -0.29
C LEU A 632 -4.78 -1.17 1.16
N THR A 633 -3.88 -0.95 2.12
CA THR A 633 -4.23 -0.70 3.52
C THR A 633 -5.14 0.53 3.65
N GLY A 634 -4.82 1.62 2.93
CA GLY A 634 -5.64 2.82 2.91
C GLY A 634 -7.05 2.58 2.37
N ILE A 635 -7.16 1.84 1.26
CA ILE A 635 -8.46 1.45 0.70
C ILE A 635 -9.24 0.60 1.71
N PHE A 636 -8.63 -0.47 2.23
CA PHE A 636 -9.31 -1.43 3.10
C PHE A 636 -9.84 -0.78 4.39
N PHE A 637 -8.97 -0.06 5.12
CA PHE A 637 -9.32 0.56 6.39
C PHE A 637 -10.09 1.88 6.23
N GLY A 638 -9.97 2.55 5.08
CA GLY A 638 -10.74 3.75 4.74
C GLY A 638 -12.16 3.46 4.24
N LEU A 639 -12.40 2.28 3.66
CA LEU A 639 -13.69 1.95 3.04
C LEU A 639 -14.84 1.91 4.05
N TRP A 640 -14.63 1.35 5.24
CA TRP A 640 -15.69 1.24 6.24
C TRP A 640 -16.15 2.61 6.78
N PRO A 641 -15.26 3.51 7.24
CA PRO A 641 -15.64 4.87 7.61
C PRO A 641 -16.27 5.65 6.45
N ALA A 642 -15.75 5.49 5.23
CA ALA A 642 -16.28 6.17 4.04
C ALA A 642 -17.72 5.73 3.71
N ARG A 643 -18.01 4.42 3.81
CA ARG A 643 -19.38 3.89 3.67
C ARG A 643 -20.30 4.42 4.75
N LYS A 644 -19.85 4.41 6.01
CA LYS A 644 -20.61 4.95 7.15
C LYS A 644 -20.97 6.43 6.94
N ALA A 645 -20.03 7.22 6.43
CA ALA A 645 -20.26 8.63 6.09
C ALA A 645 -21.29 8.81 4.96
N ALA A 646 -21.20 7.98 3.91
CA ALA A 646 -22.11 8.04 2.75
C ALA A 646 -23.55 7.66 3.11
N GLU A 647 -23.74 6.74 4.06
CA GLU A 647 -25.06 6.26 4.50
C GLU A 647 -25.81 7.25 5.41
N LEU A 648 -25.14 8.27 5.97
CA LEU A 648 -25.79 9.29 6.80
C LEU A 648 -26.93 9.99 6.05
N LYS A 649 -28.13 10.06 6.62
CA LYS A 649 -29.23 10.82 6.02
C LYS A 649 -29.00 12.33 6.21
N PRO A 650 -29.33 13.17 5.21
CA PRO A 650 -29.10 14.62 5.29
C PRO A 650 -29.76 15.25 6.52
N VAL A 651 -31.01 14.91 6.81
CA VAL A 651 -31.79 15.47 7.92
C VAL A 651 -31.22 15.08 9.28
N GLU A 652 -30.89 13.79 9.47
CA GLU A 652 -30.28 13.29 10.70
C GLU A 652 -28.91 13.95 10.93
N ALA A 653 -28.12 14.11 9.87
CA ALA A 653 -26.79 14.71 9.94
C ALA A 653 -26.80 16.22 10.21
N LEU A 654 -27.80 16.96 9.72
CA LEU A 654 -27.96 18.39 9.99
C LEU A 654 -28.48 18.68 11.41
N ARG A 655 -29.20 17.73 12.02
CA ARG A 655 -29.70 17.82 13.41
C ARG A 655 -28.72 17.29 14.46
N TYR A 656 -27.64 16.65 14.04
CA TYR A 656 -26.65 16.06 14.94
C TYR A 656 -25.94 17.15 15.74
N GLU A 657 -26.01 17.09 17.07
CA GLU A 657 -25.37 18.07 17.96
C GLU A 657 -23.88 17.84 18.15
#